data_AF-A0A1A9RIT8-F1
#
_entry.id   AF-A0A1A9RIT8-F1
#
_cell.length_a   1.000
_cell.length_b   1.000
_cell.length_c   1.000
_cell.angle_alpha   90.00
_cell.angle_beta   90.00
_cell.angle_gamma   90.00
#
_symmetry.space_group_name_H-M   'P 1'
#
loop_
_entity.id
_entity.type
_entity.pdbx_description
1 polymer ?
#
loop_
_entity_poly.entity_id
_entity_poly.type
_entity_poly.pdbx_seq_one_letter_code
_entity_poly.pdbx_strand_id
1 'polypeptide(L)'
;MESLMSQTIIALSSAEQLSALIPGWQQHNIQFANTSEHLNLFQSADCILCLPDTPALLLGAAWQHFPESRFFIIQDKQQWLDGQTRQSVDFNQALSAFKQSEKKQQAAAALPKQTQTKQPSNPSNEMTDSALLFEIFKFATWGLDSKDNREKVGELLYLAAQRSKELASRAQQRKKQGERARLLALELEALFKKGNQTALDTWFDGQQARPELSQLIKKHLTIRLDKLNKKKDKKKTFTPAPHCTVRPPEFTRHHPNSLRHLPIHSNWEIVIDETGIEFEQTKDLSINDYSLGRYVALAIPQGKAKLDKLPETFHSAEEKPELLDKIINNILSQPVGVLGITAKDPLSFNRPRWFSGVYRLLQLALRLLPLPNEGSKQVHVFIEQRSGFDTDTDLQVLKQLLLSELQSIDEARFSQLLLSLEITPKGKHPYLAHVDALAHCWGGSSAKQRLTKAQFKGHCFLTPESGDLERIYAALDGKTALSPHDWFQAVCALPGEPEHSLLREAMRQLGERCQTQPKIWQNYLQTVRQRLNEKDYRPQALDEILGWLQTHAPAENKLPPLLQLRFQAVRLAADNHQGRMRLETVQNLLDLGDKLQHEAAPEVAQVYNRLAVAATNIYEFNHAKQILQHALKLPEIAVGRQQYGRLLSGMGQIHAFLGEHQTAASFFTQSVEKFEKLSDPTSAQKDIRQTCLYRLHNALDAGETWENIQPLATSVFGSSLDKAANKFSSSLDDRFTHHALLRLFAAYPQQTESAQKIYLGNEADWQSEAGYPWQLIHLWRGWLAHFAGNDFIAAEAFNLALDEEADGLTLQWIALTTAVLAERLGLGKSSPYPIAAEAARLETEFPQAPHAALQALQKSEAQPEKLLAALKACLPFNFK
;
A
#
# COMPACT_ATOMS: atom_id res chain seq x y z
N MET A 1 -27.38 41.96 28.64
CA MET A 1 -26.37 41.15 29.37
C MET A 1 -25.85 40.12 28.38
N GLU A 2 -24.93 40.54 27.52
CA GLU A 2 -24.20 39.63 26.63
C GLU A 2 -23.06 39.00 27.44
N SER A 3 -23.01 37.67 27.43
CA SER A 3 -21.96 36.87 28.04
C SER A 3 -20.65 37.10 27.28
N LEU A 4 -19.67 37.75 27.91
CA LEU A 4 -18.28 37.81 27.42
C LEU A 4 -17.68 36.40 27.43
N MET A 5 -17.74 35.70 26.30
CA MET A 5 -17.01 34.45 26.07
C MET A 5 -15.52 34.76 25.83
N SER A 6 -14.62 33.97 26.42
CA SER A 6 -13.19 34.00 26.10
C SER A 6 -12.99 33.57 24.64
N GLN A 7 -12.44 34.45 23.80
CA GLN A 7 -12.25 34.10 22.40
C GLN A 7 -11.04 33.16 22.21
N THR A 8 -11.24 32.07 21.46
CA THR A 8 -10.25 31.06 21.13
C THR A 8 -9.62 31.38 19.78
N ILE A 9 -8.34 31.75 19.79
CA ILE A 9 -7.58 32.09 18.58
C ILE A 9 -6.63 30.94 18.27
N ILE A 10 -6.68 30.38 17.07
CA ILE A 10 -5.82 29.26 16.65
C ILE A 10 -4.95 29.67 15.47
N ALA A 11 -3.63 29.55 15.60
CA ALA A 11 -2.69 29.74 14.51
C ALA A 11 -2.33 28.40 13.84
N LEU A 12 -2.43 28.33 12.52
CA LEU A 12 -2.11 27.15 11.73
C LEU A 12 -0.61 27.03 11.45
N SER A 13 0.18 26.78 12.50
CA SER A 13 1.64 26.71 12.43
C SER A 13 2.27 25.97 13.61
N SER A 14 3.59 25.78 13.55
CA SER A 14 4.35 25.36 14.74
C SER A 14 4.52 26.52 15.73
N ALA A 15 4.73 26.19 17.01
CA ALA A 15 5.04 27.17 18.04
C ALA A 15 6.27 28.03 17.71
N GLU A 16 7.24 27.46 16.99
CA GLU A 16 8.48 28.15 16.57
C GLU A 16 8.20 29.20 15.50
N GLN A 17 7.38 28.86 14.48
CA GLN A 17 6.93 29.79 13.45
C GLN A 17 6.08 30.91 14.06
N LEU A 18 5.17 30.55 14.97
CA LEU A 18 4.33 31.52 15.67
C LEU A 18 5.15 32.48 16.55
N SER A 19 6.15 31.97 17.26
CA SER A 19 7.05 32.78 18.11
C SER A 19 7.92 33.74 17.29
N ALA A 20 8.36 33.31 16.10
CA ALA A 20 9.14 34.15 15.20
C ALA A 20 8.32 35.32 14.61
N LEU A 21 7.01 35.13 14.47
CA LEU A 21 6.15 36.04 13.70
C LEU A 21 5.27 36.93 14.60
N ILE A 22 4.86 36.43 15.77
CA ILE A 22 4.15 37.19 16.80
C ILE A 22 4.92 37.01 18.14
N PRO A 23 5.96 37.82 18.39
CA PRO A 23 6.71 37.75 19.65
C PRO A 23 5.79 38.00 20.85
N GLY A 24 5.78 37.09 21.82
CA GLY A 24 4.91 37.21 23.00
C GLY A 24 3.45 36.80 22.76
N TRP A 25 3.14 36.06 21.68
CA TRP A 25 1.79 35.53 21.38
C TRP A 25 1.06 34.87 22.54
N GLN A 26 1.80 34.29 23.49
CA GLN A 26 1.28 33.67 24.72
C GLN A 26 0.52 34.67 25.61
N GLN A 27 0.86 35.96 25.55
CA GLN A 27 0.16 37.04 26.28
C GLN A 27 -1.18 37.42 25.63
N HIS A 28 -1.50 36.85 24.47
CA HIS A 28 -2.69 37.12 23.68
C HIS A 28 -3.62 35.91 23.57
N ASN A 29 -3.41 34.88 24.39
CA ASN A 29 -4.20 33.63 24.41
C ASN A 29 -4.33 32.93 23.04
N ILE A 30 -3.35 33.15 22.15
CA ILE A 30 -3.28 32.47 20.86
C ILE A 30 -2.81 31.03 21.11
N GLN A 31 -3.47 30.05 20.52
CA GLN A 31 -3.11 28.64 20.52
C GLN A 31 -2.62 28.26 19.12
N PHE A 32 -1.96 27.11 18.95
CA PHE A 32 -1.44 26.70 17.64
C PHE A 32 -1.84 25.28 17.29
N ALA A 33 -2.01 25.02 16.00
CA ALA A 33 -2.29 23.71 15.43
C ALA A 33 -1.48 23.53 14.14
N ASN A 34 -0.56 22.58 14.11
CA ASN A 34 0.29 22.30 12.96
C ASN A 34 -0.10 21.01 12.20
N THR A 35 -1.12 20.28 12.68
CA THR A 35 -1.69 19.07 12.05
C THR A 35 -3.21 19.08 12.16
N SER A 36 -3.88 18.30 11.31
CA SER A 36 -5.34 18.11 11.39
C SER A 36 -5.78 17.43 12.69
N GLU A 37 -4.96 16.55 13.24
CA GLU A 37 -5.23 15.89 14.53
C GLU A 37 -5.17 16.88 15.69
N HIS A 38 -4.26 17.86 15.66
CA HIS A 38 -4.24 18.93 16.65
C HIS A 38 -5.46 19.84 16.57
N LEU A 39 -6.03 20.06 15.37
CA LEU A 39 -7.27 20.83 15.24
C LEU A 39 -8.44 20.18 15.98
N ASN A 40 -8.50 18.84 16.01
CA ASN A 40 -9.55 18.08 16.70
C ASN A 40 -9.51 18.21 18.23
N LEU A 41 -8.45 18.78 18.80
CA LEU A 41 -8.34 19.03 20.24
C LEU A 41 -9.12 20.29 20.67
N PHE A 42 -9.49 21.15 19.72
CA PHE A 42 -10.20 22.39 20.01
C PHE A 42 -11.68 22.22 19.70
N GLN A 43 -12.54 22.56 20.67
CA GLN A 43 -13.99 22.44 20.51
C GLN A 43 -14.59 23.59 19.69
N SER A 44 -13.92 24.75 19.66
CA SER A 44 -14.34 25.95 18.95
C SER A 44 -13.14 26.82 18.65
N ALA A 45 -13.21 27.56 17.55
CA ALA A 45 -12.27 28.62 17.21
C ALA A 45 -13.06 29.85 16.78
N ASP A 46 -12.80 30.99 17.41
CA ASP A 46 -13.41 32.25 16.99
C ASP A 46 -12.62 32.88 15.84
N CYS A 47 -11.30 32.66 15.85
CA CYS A 47 -10.38 33.23 14.88
C CYS A 47 -9.28 32.23 14.50
N ILE A 48 -8.99 32.13 13.20
CA ILE A 48 -7.94 31.28 12.65
C ILE A 48 -6.88 32.12 11.94
N LEU A 49 -5.62 31.97 12.35
CA LEU A 49 -4.48 32.68 11.78
C LEU A 49 -3.74 31.77 10.79
N CYS A 50 -3.70 32.18 9.53
CA CYS A 50 -2.99 31.49 8.46
C CYS A 50 -1.66 32.19 8.22
N LEU A 51 -0.57 31.46 8.42
CA LEU A 51 0.80 31.94 8.25
C LEU A 51 1.29 31.61 6.83
N PRO A 52 2.39 32.23 6.33
CA PRO A 52 2.76 32.14 4.91
C PRO A 52 3.01 30.72 4.41
N ASP A 53 3.48 29.84 5.31
CA ASP A 53 3.80 28.44 5.02
C ASP A 53 2.71 27.46 5.46
N THR A 54 1.49 27.94 5.77
CA THR A 54 0.38 27.05 6.19
C THR A 54 0.02 26.10 5.03
N PRO A 55 0.12 24.77 5.22
CA PRO A 55 -0.22 23.81 4.17
C PRO A 55 -1.68 23.90 3.75
N ALA A 56 -1.96 23.85 2.44
CA ALA A 56 -3.33 23.93 1.90
C ALA A 56 -4.27 22.85 2.49
N LEU A 57 -3.74 21.65 2.78
CA LEU A 57 -4.49 20.58 3.43
C LEU A 57 -4.91 20.92 4.87
N LEU A 58 -4.02 21.58 5.63
CA LEU A 58 -4.31 22.00 7.00
C LEU A 58 -5.32 23.15 7.03
N LEU A 59 -5.20 24.08 6.08
CA LEU A 59 -6.18 25.14 5.88
C LEU A 59 -7.56 24.60 5.52
N GLY A 60 -7.62 23.61 4.62
CA GLY A 60 -8.87 22.93 4.25
C GLY A 60 -9.51 22.22 5.45
N ALA A 61 -8.71 21.52 6.26
CA ALA A 61 -9.19 20.87 7.48
C ALA A 61 -9.73 21.88 8.51
N ALA A 62 -9.03 22.99 8.72
CA ALA A 62 -9.47 24.06 9.63
C ALA A 62 -10.79 24.69 9.17
N TRP A 63 -10.97 24.91 7.87
CA TRP A 63 -12.21 25.45 7.31
C TRP A 63 -13.39 24.48 7.43
N GLN A 64 -13.16 23.18 7.26
CA GLN A 64 -14.19 22.17 7.49
C GLN A 64 -14.55 22.03 8.96
N HIS A 65 -13.56 22.13 9.86
CA HIS A 65 -13.77 21.93 11.28
C HIS A 65 -14.38 23.16 11.97
N PHE A 66 -14.04 24.37 11.51
CA PHE A 66 -14.55 25.63 12.06
C PHE A 66 -15.05 26.57 10.94
N PRO A 67 -16.23 26.28 10.35
CA PRO A 67 -16.74 27.02 9.20
C PRO A 67 -17.14 28.47 9.53
N GLU A 68 -17.49 28.74 10.78
CA GLU A 68 -17.94 30.06 11.27
C GLU A 68 -16.79 30.94 11.79
N SER A 69 -15.56 30.42 11.81
CA SER A 69 -14.40 31.19 12.29
C SER A 69 -14.00 32.28 11.31
N ARG A 70 -13.51 33.40 11.85
CA ARG A 70 -12.90 34.45 11.04
C ARG A 70 -11.45 34.09 10.71
N PHE A 71 -11.10 34.12 9.43
CA PHE A 71 -9.74 33.81 8.98
C PHE A 71 -8.94 35.10 8.79
N PHE A 72 -7.74 35.16 9.35
CA PHE A 72 -6.76 36.18 8.98
C PHE A 72 -5.58 35.52 8.31
N ILE A 73 -5.24 36.01 7.12
CA ILE A 73 -4.17 35.49 6.28
C ILE A 73 -3.08 36.54 6.23
N ILE A 74 -1.87 36.14 6.58
CA ILE A 74 -0.74 37.05 6.49
C ILE A 74 -0.13 37.00 5.07
N GLN A 75 0.03 38.17 4.45
CA GLN A 75 0.51 38.28 3.06
C GLN A 75 2.04 38.47 3.01
N ASP A 76 2.63 39.15 3.99
CA ASP A 76 4.06 39.35 4.19
C ASP A 76 4.40 39.50 5.69
N LYS A 77 5.65 39.76 6.09
CA LYS A 77 6.01 39.84 7.53
C LYS A 77 5.30 40.96 8.32
N GLN A 78 4.50 41.84 7.69
CA GLN A 78 3.89 42.99 8.36
C GLN A 78 2.40 43.24 8.04
N GLN A 79 1.80 42.58 7.06
CA GLN A 79 0.42 42.84 6.64
C GLN A 79 -0.50 41.61 6.78
N TRP A 80 -1.60 41.79 7.52
CA TRP A 80 -2.69 40.81 7.67
C TRP A 80 -3.90 41.19 6.84
N LEU A 81 -4.51 40.20 6.20
CA LEU A 81 -5.73 40.34 5.42
C LEU A 81 -6.87 39.53 6.06
N ASP A 82 -8.09 40.03 5.96
CA ASP A 82 -9.28 39.23 6.22
C ASP A 82 -9.46 38.19 5.11
N GLY A 83 -9.59 36.91 5.47
CA GLY A 83 -9.67 35.79 4.54
C GLY A 83 -10.92 35.80 3.66
N GLN A 84 -12.00 36.46 4.09
CA GLN A 84 -13.23 36.60 3.33
C GLN A 84 -13.24 37.87 2.49
N THR A 85 -12.90 39.04 3.06
CA THR A 85 -13.01 40.33 2.35
C THR A 85 -11.73 40.73 1.62
N ARG A 86 -10.60 40.08 1.90
CA ARG A 86 -9.26 40.39 1.38
C ARG A 86 -8.78 41.82 1.67
N GLN A 87 -9.42 42.52 2.60
CA GLN A 87 -9.01 43.86 3.03
C GLN A 87 -7.93 43.79 4.10
N SER A 88 -7.07 44.81 4.14
CA SER A 88 -6.01 44.93 5.14
C SER A 88 -6.59 45.17 6.53
N VAL A 89 -6.06 44.47 7.53
CA VAL A 89 -6.49 44.54 8.92
C VAL A 89 -5.32 44.97 9.80
N ASP A 90 -5.53 45.95 10.67
CA ASP A 90 -4.58 46.25 11.74
C ASP A 90 -4.68 45.14 12.80
N PHE A 91 -3.75 44.20 12.71
CA PHE A 91 -3.73 43.02 13.56
C PHE A 91 -3.48 43.34 15.03
N ASN A 92 -2.74 44.41 15.35
CA ASN A 92 -2.50 44.83 16.74
C ASN A 92 -3.76 45.44 17.35
N GLN A 93 -4.52 46.21 16.57
CA GLN A 93 -5.80 46.73 16.99
C GLN A 93 -6.82 45.60 17.20
N ALA A 94 -6.87 44.61 16.28
CA ALA A 94 -7.69 43.41 16.43
C ALA A 94 -7.32 42.62 17.70
N LEU A 95 -6.03 42.40 17.95
CA LEU A 95 -5.51 41.72 19.15
C LEU A 95 -5.85 42.43 20.46
N SER A 96 -5.91 43.76 20.45
CA SER A 96 -6.21 44.57 21.65
C SER A 96 -7.68 44.48 22.07
N ALA A 97 -8.59 44.24 21.13
CA ALA A 97 -10.01 44.03 21.40
C ALA A 97 -10.28 42.74 22.22
N PHE A 98 -9.34 41.81 22.24
CA PHE A 98 -9.48 40.50 22.90
C PHE A 98 -8.99 40.47 24.37
N LYS A 99 -8.46 41.57 24.92
CA LYS A 99 -7.66 41.55 26.17
C LYS A 99 -8.38 41.86 27.51
N GLN A 100 -9.71 41.95 27.61
CA GLN A 100 -10.35 42.36 28.88
C GLN A 100 -11.09 41.27 29.66
N SER A 101 -10.45 40.73 30.72
CA SER A 101 -11.09 40.58 32.04
C SER A 101 -10.05 40.46 33.18
N GLU A 102 -9.86 41.52 33.96
CA GLU A 102 -9.27 41.48 35.31
C GLU A 102 -10.29 41.99 36.33
N LYS A 103 -10.47 41.29 37.45
CA LYS A 103 -11.01 41.75 38.77
C LYS A 103 -11.24 40.52 39.67
N LYS A 104 -11.09 40.51 40.99
CA LYS A 104 -10.49 41.37 42.03
C LYS A 104 -10.52 40.50 43.30
N GLN A 105 -9.48 40.55 44.13
CA GLN A 105 -9.46 39.94 45.46
C GLN A 105 -10.45 40.65 46.40
N GLN A 106 -11.25 39.88 47.18
CA GLN A 106 -11.86 40.38 48.41
C GLN A 106 -12.17 39.24 49.41
N ALA A 107 -11.49 39.35 50.56
CA ALA A 107 -11.84 39.07 51.96
C ALA A 107 -12.65 37.83 52.40
N ALA A 108 -12.17 37.29 53.52
CA ALA A 108 -12.60 36.11 54.25
C ALA A 108 -13.94 36.24 55.02
N ALA A 109 -14.67 35.12 55.12
CA ALA A 109 -15.54 34.79 56.27
C ALA A 109 -15.74 33.26 56.35
N ALA A 110 -15.75 32.73 57.57
CA ALA A 110 -15.69 31.30 57.90
C ALA A 110 -17.05 30.56 57.85
N LEU A 111 -16.93 29.23 57.73
CA LEU A 111 -17.88 28.10 57.70
C LEU A 111 -19.29 28.23 58.32
N PRO A 112 -20.23 27.41 57.81
CA PRO A 112 -20.65 26.25 58.60
C PRO A 112 -20.63 24.91 57.83
N LYS A 113 -20.40 23.84 58.59
CA LYS A 113 -20.36 22.42 58.18
C LYS A 113 -21.74 21.90 57.77
N GLN A 114 -21.81 21.08 56.72
CA GLN A 114 -22.56 19.80 56.75
C GLN A 114 -22.11 18.84 55.62
N THR A 115 -21.56 17.73 56.08
CA THR A 115 -21.59 16.33 55.62
C THR A 115 -21.92 15.94 54.16
N GLN A 116 -20.92 15.28 53.56
CA GLN A 116 -20.97 14.16 52.60
C GLN A 116 -21.91 14.23 51.38
N THR A 117 -21.30 14.35 50.21
CA THR A 117 -21.53 13.41 49.09
C THR A 117 -20.31 13.40 48.16
N LYS A 118 -19.78 12.20 47.93
CA LYS A 118 -18.66 11.90 47.01
C LYS A 118 -19.15 11.98 45.57
N GLN A 119 -18.40 12.67 44.71
CA GLN A 119 -18.31 12.34 43.28
C GLN A 119 -16.88 12.67 42.77
N PRO A 120 -16.42 11.98 41.70
CA PRO A 120 -15.08 11.41 41.61
C PRO A 120 -14.06 12.31 40.92
N SER A 121 -12.82 12.18 41.36
CA SER A 121 -11.61 12.83 40.85
C SER A 121 -11.25 12.40 39.43
N ASN A 122 -11.04 13.38 38.54
CA ASN A 122 -10.27 13.24 37.30
C ASN A 122 -8.76 13.15 37.63
N PRO A 123 -8.04 12.09 37.22
CA PRO A 123 -6.60 11.96 37.48
C PRO A 123 -5.80 12.32 36.22
N SER A 124 -5.38 13.58 36.09
CA SER A 124 -4.33 13.94 35.12
C SER A 124 -3.49 15.16 35.51
N ASN A 125 -3.31 15.42 36.82
CA ASN A 125 -2.46 16.53 37.26
C ASN A 125 -1.70 16.25 38.58
N GLU A 126 -0.84 15.22 38.62
CA GLU A 126 0.05 14.97 39.77
C GLU A 126 1.46 14.46 39.39
N MET A 127 2.15 15.09 38.43
CA MET A 127 3.60 14.86 38.34
C MET A 127 4.31 15.76 39.36
N THR A 128 4.98 15.17 40.35
CA THR A 128 5.74 15.91 41.38
C THR A 128 6.96 16.61 40.77
N ASP A 129 7.45 17.67 41.42
CA ASP A 129 8.63 18.41 40.95
C ASP A 129 9.88 17.54 40.83
N SER A 130 10.03 16.54 41.72
CA SER A 130 11.13 15.58 41.65
C SER A 130 11.01 14.64 40.45
N ALA A 131 9.80 14.16 40.13
CA ALA A 131 9.53 13.34 38.95
C ALA A 131 9.75 14.13 37.66
N LEU A 132 9.31 15.39 37.62
CA LEU A 132 9.53 16.30 36.50
C LEU A 132 11.03 16.50 36.23
N LEU A 133 11.81 16.84 37.27
CA LEU A 133 13.25 17.02 37.18
C LEU A 133 13.99 15.73 36.78
N PHE A 134 13.47 14.57 37.17
CA PHE A 134 14.03 13.26 36.79
C PHE A 134 13.76 12.91 35.33
N GLU A 135 12.54 13.11 34.82
CA GLU A 135 12.22 12.87 33.42
C GLU A 135 13.04 13.78 32.49
N ILE A 136 13.26 15.05 32.87
CA ILE A 136 14.15 15.95 32.12
C ILE A 136 15.57 15.38 32.03
N PHE A 137 16.13 14.92 33.15
CA PHE A 137 17.45 14.29 33.17
C PHE A 137 17.47 13.04 32.28
N LYS A 138 16.47 12.17 32.39
CA LYS A 138 16.35 10.90 31.66
C LYS A 138 16.30 11.12 30.14
N PHE A 139 15.39 11.96 29.64
CA PHE A 139 15.31 12.24 28.19
C PHE A 139 16.57 12.94 27.67
N ALA A 140 17.17 13.84 28.46
CA ALA A 140 18.45 14.45 28.10
C ALA A 140 19.60 13.42 28.04
N THR A 141 19.61 12.37 28.89
CA THR A 141 20.58 11.26 28.78
C THR A 141 20.35 10.36 27.56
N TRP A 142 19.12 10.26 27.07
CA TRP A 142 18.80 9.54 25.83
C TRP A 142 19.20 10.35 24.59
N GLY A 143 19.30 11.67 24.75
CA GLY A 143 19.89 12.64 23.83
C GLY A 143 18.89 13.38 22.95
N LEU A 144 19.26 14.63 22.67
CA LEU A 144 18.41 15.65 22.05
C LEU A 144 18.66 15.83 20.54
N ASP A 145 19.46 14.93 19.97
CA ASP A 145 19.59 14.70 18.53
C ASP A 145 18.28 14.16 17.94
N SER A 146 17.55 13.33 18.68
CA SER A 146 16.18 12.92 18.33
C SER A 146 15.19 14.08 18.51
N LYS A 147 14.33 14.29 17.51
CA LYS A 147 13.27 15.30 17.51
C LYS A 147 12.31 15.10 18.69
N ASP A 148 11.83 13.88 18.90
CA ASP A 148 10.87 13.54 19.96
C ASP A 148 11.41 13.81 21.37
N ASN A 149 12.68 13.46 21.63
CA ASN A 149 13.31 13.73 22.92
C ASN A 149 13.50 15.23 23.17
N ARG A 150 13.82 15.99 22.11
CA ARG A 150 14.00 17.45 22.18
C ARG A 150 12.68 18.14 22.50
N GLU A 151 11.60 17.73 21.82
CA GLU A 151 10.25 18.22 22.06
C GLU A 151 9.79 17.89 23.48
N LYS A 152 9.98 16.63 23.92
CA LYS A 152 9.59 16.21 25.28
C LYS A 152 10.34 16.96 26.38
N VAL A 153 11.64 17.18 26.23
CA VAL A 153 12.40 18.01 27.18
C VAL A 153 11.94 19.47 27.13
N GLY A 154 11.59 19.98 25.95
CA GLY A 154 10.99 21.31 25.79
C GLY A 154 9.69 21.47 26.58
N GLU A 155 8.76 20.52 26.45
CA GLU A 155 7.50 20.48 27.20
C GLU A 155 7.75 20.45 28.72
N LEU A 156 8.65 19.59 29.20
CA LEU A 156 8.94 19.45 30.62
C LEU A 156 9.61 20.71 31.21
N LEU A 157 10.48 21.37 30.44
CA LEU A 157 11.07 22.66 30.83
C LEU A 157 10.02 23.77 30.88
N TYR A 158 9.07 23.76 29.95
CA TYR A 158 7.94 24.68 29.95
C TYR A 158 7.05 24.48 31.19
N LEU A 159 6.72 23.22 31.52
CA LEU A 159 5.99 22.87 32.74
C LEU A 159 6.74 23.30 34.02
N ALA A 160 8.07 23.16 34.06
CA ALA A 160 8.88 23.65 35.17
C ALA A 160 8.81 25.17 35.32
N ALA A 161 8.85 25.90 34.18
CA ALA A 161 8.80 27.35 34.13
C ALA A 161 7.45 27.92 34.54
N GLN A 162 6.35 27.23 34.24
CA GLN A 162 5.01 27.61 34.72
C GLN A 162 4.86 27.48 36.23
N ARG A 163 5.56 26.52 36.87
CA ARG A 163 5.43 26.24 38.30
C ARG A 163 6.22 27.21 39.18
N SER A 164 7.48 27.49 38.86
CA SER A 164 8.27 28.53 39.55
C SER A 164 9.58 28.86 38.84
N LYS A 165 10.13 30.06 39.09
CA LYS A 165 11.46 30.45 38.59
C LYS A 165 12.59 29.57 39.15
N GLU A 166 12.46 29.12 40.40
CA GLU A 166 13.45 28.25 41.04
C GLU A 166 13.44 26.84 40.40
N LEU A 167 12.26 26.28 40.15
CA LEU A 167 12.13 24.99 39.49
C LEU A 167 12.62 25.04 38.05
N ALA A 168 12.37 26.13 37.31
CA ALA A 168 12.90 26.36 35.98
C ALA A 168 14.44 26.31 35.94
N SER A 169 15.10 26.99 36.90
CA SER A 169 16.56 26.98 37.02
C SER A 169 17.10 25.57 37.31
N ARG A 170 16.48 24.86 38.25
CA ARG A 170 16.81 23.47 38.57
C ARG A 170 16.59 22.53 37.39
N ALA A 171 15.54 22.75 36.60
CA ALA A 171 15.21 21.97 35.41
C ALA A 171 16.25 22.16 34.29
N GLN A 172 16.70 23.39 34.05
CA GLN A 172 17.82 23.67 33.14
C GLN A 172 19.13 23.04 33.62
N GLN A 173 19.40 23.07 34.92
CA GLN A 173 20.55 22.38 35.50
C GLN A 173 20.46 20.86 35.31
N ARG A 174 19.27 20.27 35.46
CA ARG A 174 19.04 18.83 35.24
C ARG A 174 19.21 18.42 33.78
N LYS A 175 18.74 19.24 32.83
CA LYS A 175 19.01 19.04 31.40
C LYS A 175 20.53 18.96 31.13
N LYS A 176 21.28 19.96 31.60
CA LYS A 176 22.76 19.99 31.43
C LYS A 176 23.44 18.78 32.05
N GLN A 177 22.97 18.33 33.22
CA GLN A 177 23.47 17.11 33.85
C GLN A 177 23.18 15.85 33.01
N GLY A 178 22.00 15.77 32.38
CA GLY A 178 21.64 14.65 31.50
C GLY A 178 22.47 14.61 30.21
N GLU A 179 22.66 15.76 29.56
CA GLU A 179 23.54 15.88 28.37
C GLU A 179 24.98 15.47 28.71
N ARG A 180 25.50 15.91 29.87
CA ARG A 180 26.83 15.52 30.34
C ARG A 180 26.94 14.02 30.66
N ALA A 181 25.90 13.43 31.26
CA ALA A 181 25.83 11.99 31.51
C ALA A 181 25.84 11.18 30.21
N ARG A 182 25.15 11.64 29.14
CA ARG A 182 25.19 10.98 27.82
C ARG A 182 26.61 10.97 27.24
N LEU A 183 27.32 12.09 27.28
CA LEU A 183 28.69 12.17 26.76
C LEU A 183 29.64 11.20 27.49
N LEU A 184 29.59 11.18 28.83
CA LEU A 184 30.40 10.25 29.62
C LEU A 184 29.99 8.79 29.41
N ALA A 185 28.70 8.51 29.19
CA ALA A 185 28.23 7.15 28.88
C ALA A 185 28.75 6.67 27.50
N LEU A 186 28.85 7.56 26.50
CA LEU A 186 29.44 7.24 25.20
C LEU A 186 30.94 6.96 25.31
N GLU A 187 31.68 7.73 26.12
CA GLU A 187 33.10 7.47 26.42
C GLU A 187 33.29 6.13 27.14
N LEU A 188 32.45 5.85 28.15
CA LEU A 188 32.43 4.58 28.87
C LEU A 188 32.20 3.39 27.92
N GLU A 189 31.24 3.51 27.01
CA GLU A 189 30.98 2.47 26.00
C GLU A 189 32.13 2.27 25.02
N ALA A 190 32.79 3.36 24.60
CA ALA A 190 33.94 3.30 23.73
C ALA A 190 35.13 2.58 24.42
N LEU A 191 35.39 2.89 25.69
CA LEU A 191 36.40 2.21 26.50
C LEU A 191 36.05 0.74 26.74
N PHE A 192 34.78 0.45 27.04
CA PHE A 192 34.28 -0.92 27.20
C PHE A 192 34.47 -1.76 25.95
N LYS A 193 34.22 -1.20 24.76
CA LYS A 193 34.41 -1.87 23.45
C LYS A 193 35.87 -2.14 23.13
N LYS A 194 36.81 -1.29 23.58
CA LYS A 194 38.26 -1.50 23.37
C LYS A 194 38.83 -2.68 24.18
N GLY A 195 38.09 -3.22 25.14
CA GLY A 195 38.43 -4.46 25.84
C GLY A 195 39.56 -4.38 26.88
N ASN A 196 40.11 -3.19 27.14
CA ASN A 196 41.12 -2.98 28.19
C ASN A 196 40.43 -2.69 29.53
N GLN A 197 40.29 -3.72 30.36
CA GLN A 197 39.58 -3.65 31.65
C GLN A 197 40.25 -2.67 32.63
N THR A 198 41.60 -2.69 32.72
CA THR A 198 42.35 -1.80 33.62
C THR A 198 42.15 -0.32 33.28
N ALA A 199 42.16 0.02 31.98
CA ALA A 199 41.91 1.39 31.54
C ALA A 199 40.45 1.84 31.78
N LEU A 200 39.49 0.92 31.61
CA LEU A 200 38.08 1.17 31.88
C LEU A 200 37.83 1.42 33.37
N ASP A 201 38.37 0.56 34.25
CA ASP A 201 38.18 0.66 35.70
C ASP A 201 38.85 1.94 36.23
N THR A 202 40.08 2.24 35.80
CA THR A 202 40.79 3.48 36.15
C THR A 202 40.01 4.73 35.74
N TRP A 203 39.46 4.75 34.53
CA TRP A 203 38.65 5.87 34.05
C TRP A 203 37.35 5.98 34.85
N PHE A 204 36.65 4.86 35.09
CA PHE A 204 35.38 4.83 35.80
C PHE A 204 35.53 5.30 37.24
N ASP A 205 36.50 4.75 37.98
CA ASP A 205 36.82 5.15 39.35
C ASP A 205 37.26 6.63 39.39
N GLY A 206 38.02 7.07 38.38
CA GLY A 206 38.36 8.47 38.18
C GLY A 206 37.14 9.38 38.03
N GLN A 207 36.09 8.97 37.32
CA GLN A 207 34.83 9.73 37.25
C GLN A 207 34.05 9.68 38.57
N GLN A 208 34.08 8.55 39.29
CA GLN A 208 33.40 8.40 40.57
C GLN A 208 34.06 9.24 41.68
N ALA A 209 35.37 9.41 41.65
CA ALA A 209 36.13 10.20 42.62
C ALA A 209 36.01 11.73 42.40
N ARG A 210 35.55 12.20 41.24
CA ARG A 210 35.42 13.64 40.95
C ARG A 210 34.38 14.30 41.87
N PRO A 211 34.75 15.29 42.70
CA PRO A 211 33.82 15.95 43.60
C PRO A 211 32.80 16.82 42.86
N GLU A 212 33.16 17.34 41.69
CA GLU A 212 32.32 18.22 40.86
C GLU A 212 31.21 17.48 40.09
N LEU A 213 31.32 16.15 39.97
CA LEU A 213 30.34 15.35 39.22
C LEU A 213 29.11 15.06 40.09
N SER A 214 27.92 15.45 39.62
CA SER A 214 26.69 15.20 40.38
C SER A 214 26.42 13.71 40.61
N GLN A 215 25.81 13.36 41.76
CA GLN A 215 25.48 11.98 42.10
C GLN A 215 24.56 11.27 41.08
N LEU A 216 23.71 12.02 40.37
CA LEU A 216 22.87 11.42 39.31
C LEU A 216 23.69 10.92 38.13
N ILE A 217 24.73 11.66 37.73
CA ILE A 217 25.64 11.25 36.64
C ILE A 217 26.41 10.00 37.07
N LYS A 218 26.97 10.02 38.29
CA LYS A 218 27.66 8.88 38.89
C LYS A 218 26.79 7.61 38.89
N LYS A 219 25.55 7.71 39.37
CA LYS A 219 24.57 6.62 39.36
C LYS A 219 24.23 6.15 37.94
N HIS A 220 24.06 7.07 36.99
CA HIS A 220 23.80 6.73 35.59
C HIS A 220 24.95 5.91 34.98
N LEU A 221 26.20 6.31 35.22
CA LEU A 221 27.38 5.58 34.75
C LEU A 221 27.46 4.17 35.36
N THR A 222 27.20 4.03 36.66
CA THR A 222 27.13 2.72 37.34
C THR A 222 26.09 1.80 36.71
N ILE A 223 24.87 2.30 36.48
CA ILE A 223 23.79 1.53 35.85
C ILE A 223 24.17 1.14 34.42
N ARG A 224 24.84 2.04 33.67
CA ARG A 224 25.25 1.77 32.30
C ARG A 224 26.33 0.69 32.24
N LEU A 225 27.34 0.76 33.10
CA LEU A 225 28.40 -0.26 33.21
C LEU A 225 27.83 -1.62 33.59
N ASP A 226 26.92 -1.68 34.58
CA ASP A 226 26.24 -2.92 34.98
C ASP A 226 25.43 -3.53 33.82
N LYS A 227 24.71 -2.71 33.05
CA LYS A 227 24.02 -3.18 31.84
C LYS A 227 24.97 -3.74 30.77
N LEU A 228 26.12 -3.11 30.57
CA LEU A 228 27.13 -3.58 29.61
C LEU A 228 27.76 -4.90 30.07
N ASN A 229 28.06 -5.05 31.35
CA ASN A 229 28.55 -6.29 31.94
C ASN A 229 27.51 -7.41 31.83
N LYS A 230 26.26 -7.17 32.20
CA LYS A 230 25.15 -8.13 32.00
C LYS A 230 25.00 -8.55 30.53
N LYS A 231 25.22 -7.64 29.58
CA LYS A 231 25.18 -7.95 28.14
C LYS A 231 26.39 -8.77 27.68
N LYS A 232 27.58 -8.53 28.26
CA LYS A 232 28.81 -9.32 28.06
C LYS A 232 28.65 -10.74 28.63
N ASP A 233 28.03 -10.86 29.80
CA ASP A 233 27.75 -12.16 30.44
C ASP A 233 26.68 -12.95 29.68
N LYS A 234 25.63 -12.27 29.16
CA LYS A 234 24.66 -12.87 28.21
C LYS A 234 25.30 -13.32 26.89
N LYS A 235 26.40 -12.69 26.44
CA LYS A 235 27.16 -13.14 25.25
C LYS A 235 28.04 -14.36 25.54
N LYS A 236 28.55 -14.52 26.77
CA LYS A 236 29.31 -15.71 27.20
C LYS A 236 28.42 -16.94 27.44
N THR A 237 27.13 -16.73 27.70
CA THR A 237 26.10 -17.78 27.89
C THR A 237 25.17 -17.91 26.68
N PHE A 238 25.62 -17.48 25.49
CA PHE A 238 24.85 -17.65 24.26
C PHE A 238 24.95 -19.09 23.76
N THR A 239 24.09 -19.95 24.28
CA THR A 239 23.57 -21.09 23.49
C THR A 239 22.63 -20.50 22.44
N PRO A 240 22.72 -20.90 21.16
CA PRO A 240 21.78 -20.43 20.14
C PRO A 240 20.36 -20.72 20.62
N ALA A 241 19.47 -19.72 20.56
CA ALA A 241 18.05 -19.99 20.72
C ALA A 241 17.67 -21.08 19.69
N PRO A 242 16.96 -22.15 20.10
CA PRO A 242 16.56 -23.20 19.19
C PRO A 242 15.83 -22.57 18.00
N HIS A 243 16.33 -22.83 16.78
CA HIS A 243 15.73 -22.33 15.55
C HIS A 243 14.27 -22.78 15.50
N CYS A 244 13.34 -21.84 15.29
CA CYS A 244 11.93 -22.18 15.09
C CYS A 244 11.81 -23.20 13.95
N THR A 245 11.18 -24.34 14.24
CA THR A 245 11.10 -25.52 13.35
C THR A 245 9.81 -25.57 12.54
N VAL A 246 8.96 -24.53 12.64
CA VAL A 246 7.78 -24.40 11.77
C VAL A 246 8.22 -24.32 10.31
N ARG A 247 7.57 -25.12 9.46
CA ARG A 247 7.78 -25.15 8.02
C ARG A 247 6.76 -24.22 7.36
N PRO A 248 7.19 -23.20 6.61
CA PRO A 248 6.24 -22.37 5.87
C PRO A 248 5.41 -23.21 4.90
N PRO A 249 4.07 -23.05 4.89
CA PRO A 249 3.24 -23.71 3.90
C PRO A 249 3.50 -23.14 2.50
N GLU A 250 3.46 -23.98 1.48
CA GLU A 250 3.56 -23.55 0.07
C GLU A 250 2.16 -23.40 -0.52
N PHE A 251 1.84 -22.22 -1.03
CA PHE A 251 0.58 -21.96 -1.74
C PHE A 251 0.69 -20.79 -2.71
N THR A 252 -0.06 -20.86 -3.82
CA THR A 252 -0.06 -19.81 -4.87
C THR A 252 -1.24 -18.84 -4.75
N ARG A 253 -2.39 -19.30 -4.23
CA ARG A 253 -3.63 -18.50 -4.15
C ARG A 253 -4.15 -18.29 -2.74
N HIS A 254 -4.28 -19.37 -1.97
CA HIS A 254 -4.87 -19.31 -0.62
C HIS A 254 -4.11 -20.20 0.36
N HIS A 255 -4.09 -19.77 1.62
CA HIS A 255 -3.46 -20.50 2.71
C HIS A 255 -4.14 -21.87 2.92
N PRO A 256 -3.41 -22.97 3.20
CA PRO A 256 -3.99 -24.32 3.33
C PRO A 256 -5.06 -24.44 4.42
N ASN A 257 -4.92 -23.67 5.51
CA ASN A 257 -5.92 -23.61 6.59
C ASN A 257 -6.99 -22.51 6.42
N SER A 258 -7.12 -21.94 5.21
CA SER A 258 -8.20 -20.97 4.94
C SER A 258 -9.56 -21.66 5.02
N LEU A 259 -10.36 -21.31 6.03
CA LEU A 259 -11.62 -21.99 6.36
C LEU A 259 -12.56 -22.18 5.16
N ARG A 260 -12.79 -21.13 4.37
CA ARG A 260 -13.71 -21.20 3.22
C ARG A 260 -13.21 -22.07 2.06
N HIS A 261 -11.91 -22.29 1.95
CA HIS A 261 -11.29 -23.08 0.88
C HIS A 261 -11.17 -24.57 1.21
N LEU A 262 -11.60 -24.99 2.40
CA LEU A 262 -11.63 -26.41 2.75
C LEU A 262 -12.69 -27.18 1.95
N PRO A 263 -12.53 -28.51 1.80
CA PRO A 263 -13.53 -29.36 1.18
C PRO A 263 -14.87 -29.31 1.92
N ILE A 264 -15.96 -29.48 1.17
CA ILE A 264 -17.31 -29.56 1.73
C ILE A 264 -17.41 -30.70 2.75
N HIS A 265 -18.03 -30.43 3.89
CA HIS A 265 -18.29 -31.44 4.91
C HIS A 265 -19.60 -31.14 5.67
N SER A 266 -20.33 -32.18 6.09
CA SER A 266 -21.61 -32.04 6.77
C SER A 266 -21.49 -31.87 8.29
N ASN A 267 -20.39 -32.34 8.89
CA ASN A 267 -20.20 -32.41 10.35
C ASN A 267 -18.94 -31.66 10.79
N TRP A 268 -19.09 -30.58 11.53
CA TRP A 268 -17.97 -29.73 11.97
C TRP A 268 -17.92 -29.58 13.48
N GLU A 269 -16.71 -29.56 14.02
CA GLU A 269 -16.43 -29.03 15.36
C GLU A 269 -15.73 -27.69 15.22
N ILE A 270 -16.16 -26.68 15.95
CA ILE A 270 -15.47 -25.39 16.08
C ILE A 270 -15.05 -25.25 17.53
N VAL A 271 -13.76 -25.08 17.76
CA VAL A 271 -13.21 -24.83 19.09
C VAL A 271 -12.67 -23.41 19.14
N ILE A 272 -13.05 -22.64 20.16
CA ILE A 272 -12.69 -21.24 20.32
C ILE A 272 -11.91 -21.04 21.60
N ASP A 273 -10.82 -20.29 21.48
CA ASP A 273 -10.07 -19.73 22.60
C ASP A 273 -9.60 -18.30 22.26
N GLU A 274 -9.06 -17.61 23.25
CA GLU A 274 -8.60 -16.24 23.15
C GLU A 274 -7.16 -16.04 23.60
N THR A 275 -6.63 -14.86 23.31
CA THR A 275 -5.40 -14.40 23.96
C THR A 275 -5.44 -12.88 24.16
N GLY A 276 -4.54 -12.37 24.99
CA GLY A 276 -4.53 -10.98 25.42
C GLY A 276 -5.33 -10.75 26.70
N ILE A 277 -5.32 -9.51 27.17
CA ILE A 277 -5.89 -9.11 28.45
C ILE A 277 -6.99 -8.06 28.23
N GLU A 278 -6.79 -7.16 27.25
CA GLU A 278 -7.67 -6.03 26.98
C GLU A 278 -8.59 -6.27 25.78
N PHE A 279 -9.86 -6.51 26.08
CA PHE A 279 -10.91 -6.78 25.08
C PHE A 279 -11.91 -5.64 24.93
N GLU A 280 -11.99 -4.73 25.92
CA GLU A 280 -12.97 -3.65 25.95
C GLU A 280 -12.33 -2.26 25.73
N GLN A 281 -11.14 -2.03 26.29
CA GLN A 281 -10.43 -0.75 26.25
C GLN A 281 -9.25 -0.79 25.27
N THR A 282 -9.55 -0.92 23.99
CA THR A 282 -8.53 -1.20 22.96
C THR A 282 -8.07 0.03 22.16
N LYS A 283 -8.64 1.22 22.44
CA LYS A 283 -8.40 2.45 21.64
C LYS A 283 -6.92 2.80 21.53
N ASP A 284 -6.21 2.80 22.66
CA ASP A 284 -4.81 3.24 22.75
C ASP A 284 -3.79 2.13 22.42
N LEU A 285 -4.26 0.89 22.21
CA LEU A 285 -3.40 -0.26 21.94
C LEU A 285 -3.04 -0.38 20.45
N SER A 286 -1.80 -0.73 20.14
CA SER A 286 -1.41 -1.11 18.78
C SER A 286 -2.03 -2.46 18.38
N ILE A 287 -2.26 -2.70 17.08
CA ILE A 287 -2.73 -4.00 16.56
C ILE A 287 -1.77 -5.16 16.88
N ASN A 288 -0.49 -4.84 17.06
CA ASN A 288 0.56 -5.80 17.42
C ASN A 288 0.82 -5.88 18.92
N ASP A 289 0.03 -5.19 19.75
CA ASP A 289 0.20 -5.22 21.20
C ASP A 289 -0.16 -6.61 21.75
N TYR A 290 0.67 -7.17 22.61
CA TYR A 290 0.44 -8.50 23.21
C TYR A 290 -0.74 -8.49 24.18
N SER A 291 -1.06 -7.34 24.77
CA SER A 291 -2.21 -7.17 25.66
C SER A 291 -3.54 -7.10 24.91
N LEU A 292 -3.53 -6.79 23.60
CA LEU A 292 -4.75 -6.71 22.80
C LEU A 292 -5.47 -8.07 22.73
N GLY A 293 -6.77 -8.05 23.05
CA GLY A 293 -7.65 -9.20 22.95
C GLY A 293 -7.78 -9.72 21.52
N ARG A 294 -7.64 -11.04 21.37
CA ARG A 294 -7.76 -11.78 20.10
C ARG A 294 -8.60 -13.01 20.33
N TYR A 295 -9.44 -13.34 19.37
CA TYR A 295 -10.31 -14.51 19.38
C TYR A 295 -9.89 -15.42 18.23
N VAL A 296 -9.71 -16.70 18.50
CA VAL A 296 -9.26 -17.70 17.53
C VAL A 296 -10.22 -18.87 17.52
N ALA A 297 -10.60 -19.29 16.31
CA ALA A 297 -11.40 -20.47 16.05
C ALA A 297 -10.58 -21.49 15.26
N LEU A 298 -10.69 -22.74 15.68
CA LEU A 298 -10.21 -23.91 14.96
C LEU A 298 -11.43 -24.75 14.53
N ALA A 299 -11.69 -24.79 13.23
CA ALA A 299 -12.78 -25.55 12.63
C ALA A 299 -12.25 -26.89 12.09
N ILE A 300 -12.88 -27.99 12.50
CA ILE A 300 -12.39 -29.34 12.30
C ILE A 300 -13.49 -30.17 11.61
N PRO A 301 -13.25 -30.69 10.40
CA PRO A 301 -14.17 -31.61 9.77
C PRO A 301 -14.04 -32.99 10.44
N GLN A 302 -15.11 -33.43 11.11
CA GLN A 302 -15.09 -34.67 11.88
C GLN A 302 -14.69 -35.87 11.01
N GLY A 303 -13.75 -36.67 11.49
CA GLY A 303 -13.26 -37.88 10.80
C GLY A 303 -12.32 -37.63 9.63
N LYS A 304 -12.05 -36.37 9.26
CA LYS A 304 -11.12 -36.01 8.16
C LYS A 304 -9.77 -35.52 8.67
N ALA A 305 -9.75 -34.69 9.71
CA ALA A 305 -8.52 -34.19 10.32
C ALA A 305 -8.05 -35.09 11.46
N LYS A 306 -6.73 -35.26 11.60
CA LYS A 306 -6.09 -36.02 12.68
C LYS A 306 -5.07 -35.15 13.41
N LEU A 307 -5.54 -34.37 14.37
CA LEU A 307 -4.68 -33.60 15.26
C LEU A 307 -4.11 -34.51 16.37
N ASP A 308 -2.87 -34.27 16.78
CA ASP A 308 -2.20 -35.07 17.82
C ASP A 308 -2.95 -34.96 19.15
N LYS A 309 -2.98 -36.03 19.96
CA LYS A 309 -3.57 -35.94 21.30
C LYS A 309 -2.62 -35.18 22.24
N LEU A 310 -3.10 -34.11 22.86
CA LEU A 310 -2.36 -33.31 23.84
C LEU A 310 -2.84 -33.61 25.28
N PRO A 311 -2.01 -33.38 26.31
CA PRO A 311 -2.39 -33.57 27.71
C PRO A 311 -3.53 -32.65 28.14
N GLU A 312 -4.38 -33.10 29.06
CA GLU A 312 -5.48 -32.28 29.62
C GLU A 312 -4.97 -31.06 30.41
N THR A 313 -3.72 -31.12 30.89
CA THR A 313 -3.06 -30.04 31.63
C THR A 313 -2.28 -29.06 30.74
N PHE A 314 -2.40 -29.18 29.41
CA PHE A 314 -1.64 -28.35 28.47
C PHE A 314 -2.01 -26.87 28.61
N HIS A 315 -1.00 -26.00 28.66
CA HIS A 315 -1.16 -24.54 28.65
C HIS A 315 0.00 -23.89 27.88
N SER A 316 -0.28 -23.25 26.75
CA SER A 316 0.75 -22.80 25.80
C SER A 316 1.80 -21.86 26.38
N ALA A 317 1.41 -21.00 27.34
CA ALA A 317 2.33 -20.10 28.04
C ALA A 317 3.40 -20.82 28.91
N GLU A 318 3.16 -22.07 29.30
CA GLU A 318 4.04 -22.87 30.16
C GLU A 318 4.88 -23.87 29.36
N GLU A 319 4.61 -24.01 28.06
CA GLU A 319 5.19 -25.05 27.20
C GLU A 319 6.46 -24.62 26.48
N LYS A 320 7.26 -25.62 26.10
CA LYS A 320 8.52 -25.38 25.39
C LYS A 320 8.26 -24.96 23.93
N PRO A 321 9.06 -24.02 23.36
CA PRO A 321 8.88 -23.57 21.99
C PRO A 321 8.86 -24.69 20.93
N GLU A 322 9.63 -25.76 21.13
CA GLU A 322 9.71 -26.88 20.19
C GLU A 322 8.40 -27.68 20.11
N LEU A 323 7.70 -27.84 21.24
CA LEU A 323 6.40 -28.50 21.28
C LEU A 323 5.35 -27.65 20.58
N LEU A 324 5.35 -26.33 20.83
CA LEU A 324 4.47 -25.38 20.14
C LEU A 324 4.71 -25.38 18.62
N ASP A 325 5.97 -25.42 18.18
CA ASP A 325 6.31 -25.52 16.76
C ASP A 325 5.78 -26.83 16.15
N LYS A 326 5.87 -27.95 16.87
CA LYS A 326 5.32 -29.24 16.43
C LYS A 326 3.79 -29.18 16.28
N ILE A 327 3.09 -28.58 17.24
CA ILE A 327 1.63 -28.43 17.22
C ILE A 327 1.21 -27.57 16.01
N ILE A 328 1.87 -26.44 15.78
CA ILE A 328 1.56 -25.59 14.62
C ILE A 328 1.86 -26.31 13.30
N ASN A 329 2.97 -27.05 13.21
CA ASN A 329 3.26 -27.88 12.03
C ASN A 329 2.18 -28.95 11.80
N ASN A 330 1.64 -29.56 12.86
CA ASN A 330 0.54 -30.51 12.75
C ASN A 330 -0.69 -29.80 12.14
N ILE A 331 -1.11 -28.67 12.70
CA ILE A 331 -2.25 -27.89 12.19
C ILE A 331 -2.07 -27.51 10.72
N LEU A 332 -0.88 -27.01 10.34
CA LEU A 332 -0.55 -26.64 8.96
C LEU A 332 -0.64 -27.83 7.98
N SER A 333 -0.45 -29.06 8.47
CA SER A 333 -0.50 -30.29 7.66
C SER A 333 -1.90 -30.91 7.55
N GLN A 334 -2.88 -30.43 8.32
CA GLN A 334 -4.22 -31.01 8.40
C GLN A 334 -5.26 -30.15 7.66
N PRO A 335 -6.35 -30.76 7.14
CA PRO A 335 -7.44 -30.03 6.50
C PRO A 335 -8.38 -29.38 7.53
N VAL A 336 -7.81 -28.53 8.39
CA VAL A 336 -8.52 -27.77 9.44
C VAL A 336 -8.53 -26.29 9.10
N GLY A 337 -9.58 -25.59 9.52
CA GLY A 337 -9.75 -24.18 9.26
C GLY A 337 -9.30 -23.35 10.45
N VAL A 338 -8.46 -22.36 10.21
CA VAL A 338 -8.04 -21.40 11.22
C VAL A 338 -8.65 -20.05 10.88
N LEU A 339 -9.32 -19.44 11.85
CA LEU A 339 -9.88 -18.10 11.71
C LEU A 339 -9.63 -17.32 13.00
N GLY A 340 -9.21 -16.08 12.90
CA GLY A 340 -9.07 -15.23 14.06
C GLY A 340 -9.36 -13.77 13.77
N ILE A 341 -9.94 -13.08 14.75
CA ILE A 341 -10.20 -11.64 14.73
C ILE A 341 -9.65 -10.98 16.00
N THR A 342 -9.37 -9.69 15.92
CA THR A 342 -8.95 -8.90 17.09
C THR A 342 -10.13 -8.14 17.68
N ALA A 343 -10.04 -7.74 18.95
CA ALA A 343 -11.01 -6.83 19.58
C ALA A 343 -10.99 -5.41 18.99
N LYS A 344 -10.08 -5.12 18.03
CA LYS A 344 -10.03 -3.90 17.21
C LYS A 344 -10.45 -4.14 15.76
N ASP A 345 -10.90 -5.35 15.41
CA ASP A 345 -11.34 -5.62 14.04
C ASP A 345 -12.52 -4.71 13.70
N PRO A 346 -12.64 -4.21 12.45
CA PRO A 346 -13.80 -3.43 12.01
C PRO A 346 -15.17 -4.07 12.28
N LEU A 347 -15.26 -5.40 12.42
CA LEU A 347 -16.49 -6.11 12.83
C LEU A 347 -16.84 -5.92 14.31
N SER A 348 -15.91 -5.43 15.13
CA SER A 348 -16.08 -5.21 16.55
C SER A 348 -17.07 -4.08 16.82
N PHE A 349 -17.85 -4.22 17.88
CA PHE A 349 -18.74 -3.15 18.33
C PHE A 349 -17.94 -1.95 18.85
N ASN A 350 -18.51 -0.75 18.79
CA ASN A 350 -17.88 0.49 19.30
C ASN A 350 -17.47 0.41 20.79
N ARG A 351 -18.14 -0.45 21.56
CA ARG A 351 -17.83 -0.79 22.96
C ARG A 351 -17.90 -2.30 23.10
N PRO A 352 -16.88 -3.04 22.64
CA PRO A 352 -16.93 -4.49 22.60
C PRO A 352 -16.87 -5.04 24.02
N ARG A 353 -17.68 -6.06 24.31
CA ARG A 353 -17.51 -6.97 25.45
C ARG A 353 -16.84 -8.24 24.94
N TRP A 354 -16.19 -9.00 25.82
CA TRP A 354 -15.54 -10.26 25.43
C TRP A 354 -16.47 -11.18 24.62
N PHE A 355 -17.67 -11.44 25.14
CA PHE A 355 -18.62 -12.34 24.48
C PHE A 355 -19.14 -11.79 23.14
N SER A 356 -19.19 -10.47 22.97
CA SER A 356 -19.54 -9.86 21.69
C SER A 356 -18.52 -10.16 20.60
N GLY A 357 -17.24 -10.27 20.95
CA GLY A 357 -16.19 -10.70 20.02
C GLY A 357 -16.29 -12.18 19.67
N VAL A 358 -16.58 -13.04 20.65
CA VAL A 358 -16.88 -14.47 20.42
C VAL A 358 -18.06 -14.63 19.46
N TYR A 359 -19.15 -13.89 19.68
CA TYR A 359 -20.30 -13.89 18.77
C TYR A 359 -19.91 -13.46 17.34
N ARG A 360 -19.10 -12.40 17.15
CA ARG A 360 -18.64 -11.98 15.82
C ARG A 360 -17.78 -13.03 15.13
N LEU A 361 -16.87 -13.67 15.87
CA LEU A 361 -16.05 -14.75 15.34
C LEU A 361 -16.94 -15.94 14.92
N LEU A 362 -17.93 -16.31 15.74
CA LEU A 362 -18.87 -17.38 15.42
C LEU A 362 -19.71 -17.09 14.18
N GLN A 363 -20.29 -15.88 14.13
CA GLN A 363 -21.09 -15.43 13.00
C GLN A 363 -20.28 -15.53 11.70
N LEU A 364 -19.02 -15.11 11.71
CA LEU A 364 -18.14 -15.20 10.56
C LEU A 364 -17.72 -16.65 10.25
N ALA A 365 -17.31 -17.43 11.25
CA ALA A 365 -16.88 -18.82 11.08
C ALA A 365 -17.99 -19.67 10.45
N LEU A 366 -19.23 -19.55 10.94
CA LEU A 366 -20.39 -20.29 10.43
C LEU A 366 -20.73 -19.93 8.97
N ARG A 367 -20.52 -18.68 8.56
CA ARG A 367 -20.74 -18.22 7.17
C ARG A 367 -19.64 -18.66 6.22
N LEU A 368 -18.41 -18.82 6.72
CA LEU A 368 -17.27 -19.30 5.95
C LEU A 368 -17.21 -20.83 5.88
N LEU A 369 -17.97 -21.56 6.70
CA LEU A 369 -17.96 -23.02 6.71
C LEU A 369 -18.40 -23.60 5.35
N PRO A 370 -17.62 -24.52 4.76
CA PRO A 370 -18.01 -25.23 3.54
C PRO A 370 -19.00 -26.35 3.88
N LEU A 371 -20.28 -25.97 3.94
CA LEU A 371 -21.40 -26.86 4.18
C LEU A 371 -22.04 -27.28 2.84
N PRO A 372 -22.58 -28.50 2.73
CA PRO A 372 -23.39 -28.87 1.57
C PRO A 372 -24.68 -28.04 1.52
N ASN A 373 -25.24 -27.83 0.33
CA ASN A 373 -26.51 -27.11 0.18
C ASN A 373 -27.68 -27.96 0.70
N GLU A 374 -27.67 -29.26 0.45
CA GLU A 374 -28.75 -30.18 0.84
C GLU A 374 -28.33 -31.16 1.94
N GLY A 375 -29.32 -31.81 2.54
CA GLY A 375 -29.11 -32.84 3.57
C GLY A 375 -28.91 -32.28 4.98
N SER A 376 -28.80 -33.19 5.96
CA SER A 376 -28.59 -32.84 7.38
C SER A 376 -27.15 -32.39 7.60
N LYS A 377 -26.98 -31.28 8.33
CA LYS A 377 -25.66 -30.75 8.74
C LYS A 377 -25.58 -30.63 10.25
N GLN A 378 -24.42 -30.89 10.82
CA GLN A 378 -24.17 -30.77 12.26
C GLN A 378 -22.95 -29.87 12.49
N VAL A 379 -23.12 -28.88 13.36
CA VAL A 379 -22.01 -28.02 13.80
C VAL A 379 -22.04 -27.95 15.32
N HIS A 380 -20.97 -28.43 15.95
CA HIS A 380 -20.76 -28.39 17.38
C HIS A 380 -19.72 -27.33 17.71
N VAL A 381 -20.07 -26.38 18.58
CA VAL A 381 -19.18 -25.29 18.98
C VAL A 381 -18.83 -25.42 20.45
N PHE A 382 -17.53 -25.44 20.73
CA PHE A 382 -16.96 -25.47 22.07
C PHE A 382 -16.17 -24.18 22.32
N ILE A 383 -16.58 -23.40 23.31
CA ILE A 383 -15.94 -22.13 23.67
C ILE A 383 -15.21 -22.33 24.99
N GLU A 384 -13.92 -21.99 25.06
CA GLU A 384 -13.17 -22.06 26.31
C GLU A 384 -13.79 -21.17 27.40
N GLN A 385 -13.91 -21.70 28.62
CA GLN A 385 -14.44 -20.95 29.75
C GLN A 385 -13.59 -19.72 30.09
N ARG A 386 -14.26 -18.64 30.46
CA ARG A 386 -13.61 -17.40 30.92
C ARG A 386 -14.41 -16.81 32.08
N SER A 387 -13.75 -16.12 33.00
CA SER A 387 -14.37 -15.47 34.17
C SER A 387 -15.71 -14.79 33.85
N GLY A 388 -16.81 -15.34 34.40
CA GLY A 388 -18.18 -14.88 34.17
C GLY A 388 -19.00 -15.71 33.17
N PHE A 389 -18.39 -16.68 32.50
CA PHE A 389 -19.02 -17.63 31.58
C PHE A 389 -18.50 -19.05 31.86
N ASP A 390 -19.37 -19.92 32.33
CA ASP A 390 -19.09 -21.29 32.74
C ASP A 390 -20.04 -22.29 32.05
N THR A 391 -19.97 -23.57 32.44
CA THR A 391 -20.82 -24.64 31.88
C THR A 391 -22.31 -24.44 32.09
N ASP A 392 -22.71 -23.61 33.06
CA ASP A 392 -24.11 -23.34 33.38
C ASP A 392 -24.67 -22.17 32.56
N THR A 393 -23.83 -21.53 31.74
CA THR A 393 -24.22 -20.42 30.87
C THR A 393 -25.16 -20.91 29.76
N ASP A 394 -26.40 -20.40 29.74
CA ASP A 394 -27.39 -20.72 28.70
C ASP A 394 -27.10 -19.98 27.38
N LEU A 395 -26.79 -20.75 26.33
CA LEU A 395 -26.52 -20.27 24.98
C LEU A 395 -27.69 -20.48 24.00
N GLN A 396 -28.88 -20.89 24.45
CA GLN A 396 -30.01 -21.19 23.56
C GLN A 396 -30.49 -19.98 22.76
N VAL A 397 -30.56 -18.80 23.38
CA VAL A 397 -30.95 -17.55 22.70
C VAL A 397 -29.97 -17.20 21.58
N LEU A 398 -28.66 -17.33 21.86
CA LEU A 398 -27.60 -17.09 20.87
C LEU A 398 -27.71 -18.07 19.69
N LYS A 399 -27.93 -19.35 19.99
CA LYS A 399 -28.14 -20.39 18.97
C LYS A 399 -29.32 -20.05 18.07
N GLN A 400 -30.47 -19.66 18.63
CA GLN A 400 -31.64 -19.33 17.81
C GLN A 400 -31.42 -18.08 16.95
N LEU A 401 -30.72 -17.08 17.47
CA LEU A 401 -30.34 -15.88 16.71
C LEU A 401 -29.45 -16.26 15.52
N LEU A 402 -28.37 -17.01 15.75
CA LEU A 402 -27.44 -17.45 14.70
C LEU A 402 -28.14 -18.29 13.62
N LEU A 403 -29.00 -19.23 14.00
CA LEU A 403 -29.76 -20.04 13.04
C LEU A 403 -30.70 -19.17 12.19
N SER A 404 -31.40 -18.22 12.81
CA SER A 404 -32.32 -17.32 12.10
C SER A 404 -31.58 -16.41 11.12
N GLU A 405 -30.42 -15.88 11.51
CA GLU A 405 -29.57 -15.06 10.63
C GLU A 405 -29.00 -15.86 9.46
N LEU A 406 -28.53 -17.08 9.70
CA LEU A 406 -28.00 -17.93 8.62
C LEU A 406 -29.11 -18.30 7.63
N GLN A 407 -30.27 -18.73 8.13
CA GLN A 407 -31.42 -19.07 7.28
C GLN A 407 -31.97 -17.87 6.52
N SER A 408 -31.86 -16.64 7.05
CA SER A 408 -32.29 -15.47 6.30
C SER A 408 -31.37 -15.16 5.11
N ILE A 409 -30.09 -15.54 5.17
CA ILE A 409 -29.13 -15.38 4.08
C ILE A 409 -29.35 -16.45 3.00
N ASP A 410 -29.49 -17.72 3.40
CA ASP A 410 -29.68 -18.84 2.47
C ASP A 410 -30.49 -19.96 3.15
N GLU A 411 -31.81 -19.94 2.94
CA GLU A 411 -32.73 -20.90 3.53
C GLU A 411 -32.40 -22.34 3.12
N ALA A 412 -32.06 -22.57 1.84
CA ALA A 412 -31.78 -23.91 1.33
C ALA A 412 -30.56 -24.51 2.05
N ARG A 413 -29.47 -23.75 2.14
CA ARG A 413 -28.23 -24.20 2.80
C ARG A 413 -28.43 -24.47 4.29
N PHE A 414 -29.19 -23.63 5.01
CA PHE A 414 -29.24 -23.64 6.47
C PHE A 414 -30.52 -24.22 7.11
N SER A 415 -31.53 -24.62 6.34
CA SER A 415 -32.80 -25.20 6.84
C SER A 415 -32.63 -26.46 7.70
N GLN A 416 -31.65 -27.32 7.39
CA GLN A 416 -31.36 -28.57 8.08
C GLN A 416 -30.06 -28.54 8.90
N LEU A 417 -29.65 -27.34 9.37
CA LEU A 417 -28.47 -27.17 10.21
C LEU A 417 -28.81 -27.40 11.69
N LEU A 418 -28.20 -28.42 12.28
CA LEU A 418 -28.20 -28.67 13.72
C LEU A 418 -26.97 -27.99 14.35
N LEU A 419 -27.20 -26.90 15.07
CA LEU A 419 -26.15 -26.16 15.80
C LEU A 419 -26.19 -26.49 17.31
N SER A 420 -25.05 -26.81 17.92
CA SER A 420 -24.88 -26.82 19.38
C SER A 420 -23.78 -25.84 19.80
N LEU A 421 -23.98 -25.19 20.94
CA LEU A 421 -23.04 -24.21 21.52
C LEU A 421 -22.85 -24.56 23.00
N GLU A 422 -21.60 -24.75 23.44
CA GLU A 422 -21.28 -25.14 24.82
C GLU A 422 -20.04 -24.39 25.32
N ILE A 423 -20.10 -23.89 26.57
CA ILE A 423 -18.91 -23.40 27.28
C ILE A 423 -18.20 -24.61 27.89
N THR A 424 -16.91 -24.76 27.62
CA THR A 424 -16.14 -25.95 28.00
C THR A 424 -15.00 -25.60 28.95
N PRO A 425 -14.86 -26.30 30.09
CA PRO A 425 -13.72 -26.09 30.98
C PRO A 425 -12.39 -26.52 30.36
N LYS A 426 -11.30 -25.91 30.83
CA LYS A 426 -9.94 -26.29 30.45
C LYS A 426 -9.72 -27.80 30.59
N GLY A 427 -9.11 -28.40 29.57
CA GLY A 427 -8.80 -29.84 29.53
C GLY A 427 -9.99 -30.78 29.25
N LYS A 428 -11.23 -30.29 29.12
CA LYS A 428 -12.42 -31.14 28.89
C LYS A 428 -12.70 -31.47 27.43
N HIS A 429 -12.05 -30.81 26.48
CA HIS A 429 -12.16 -31.09 25.05
C HIS A 429 -10.76 -31.26 24.42
N PRO A 430 -10.54 -32.30 23.59
CA PRO A 430 -9.21 -32.69 23.12
C PRO A 430 -8.52 -31.63 22.25
N TYR A 431 -9.29 -30.74 21.63
CA TYR A 431 -8.76 -29.72 20.72
C TYR A 431 -8.61 -28.33 21.34
N LEU A 432 -9.00 -28.12 22.61
CA LEU A 432 -8.78 -26.83 23.31
C LEU A 432 -7.29 -26.46 23.34
N ALA A 433 -6.43 -27.43 23.62
CA ALA A 433 -4.98 -27.25 23.60
C ALA A 433 -4.43 -26.79 22.23
N HIS A 434 -5.08 -27.15 21.12
CA HIS A 434 -4.64 -26.74 19.78
C HIS A 434 -5.02 -25.30 19.47
N VAL A 435 -6.23 -24.89 19.85
CA VAL A 435 -6.67 -23.51 19.66
C VAL A 435 -5.94 -22.56 20.62
N ASP A 436 -5.62 -22.98 21.84
CA ASP A 436 -4.74 -22.24 22.76
C ASP A 436 -3.34 -22.05 22.16
N ALA A 437 -2.77 -23.09 21.53
CA ALA A 437 -1.50 -22.97 20.82
C ALA A 437 -1.56 -21.97 19.65
N LEU A 438 -2.69 -21.89 18.93
CA LEU A 438 -2.91 -20.90 17.88
C LEU A 438 -3.09 -19.49 18.44
N ALA A 439 -3.87 -19.33 19.50
CA ALA A 439 -4.09 -18.06 20.18
C ALA A 439 -2.75 -17.52 20.72
N HIS A 440 -2.00 -18.35 21.43
CA HIS A 440 -0.65 -18.03 21.89
C HIS A 440 0.33 -17.77 20.73
N CYS A 441 0.21 -18.46 19.59
CA CYS A 441 1.00 -18.16 18.40
C CYS A 441 0.77 -16.73 17.89
N TRP A 442 -0.46 -16.23 18.01
CA TRP A 442 -0.80 -14.87 17.56
C TRP A 442 -0.41 -13.78 18.58
N GLY A 443 -0.73 -13.97 19.86
CA GLY A 443 -0.53 -12.95 20.92
C GLY A 443 0.74 -13.09 21.75
N GLY A 444 1.45 -14.22 21.67
CA GLY A 444 2.59 -14.54 22.54
C GLY A 444 3.85 -13.73 22.24
N SER A 445 4.50 -13.22 23.28
CA SER A 445 5.72 -12.40 23.17
C SER A 445 6.91 -13.13 22.53
N SER A 446 6.93 -14.47 22.61
CA SER A 446 7.96 -15.34 22.02
C SER A 446 7.55 -15.93 20.65
N ALA A 447 6.34 -15.67 20.16
CA ALA A 447 5.76 -16.37 19.01
C ALA A 447 6.04 -15.71 17.65
N LYS A 448 6.72 -14.54 17.62
CA LYS A 448 6.90 -13.74 16.40
C LYS A 448 7.46 -14.55 15.21
N GLN A 449 8.51 -15.34 15.43
CA GLN A 449 9.10 -16.17 14.36
C GLN A 449 8.14 -17.26 13.88
N ARG A 450 7.42 -17.90 14.81
CA ARG A 450 6.43 -18.94 14.52
C ARG A 450 5.29 -18.40 13.67
N LEU A 451 4.72 -17.26 14.06
CA LEU A 451 3.65 -16.58 13.35
C LEU A 451 4.07 -16.18 11.92
N THR A 452 5.28 -15.63 11.77
CA THR A 452 5.82 -15.28 10.45
C THR A 452 6.00 -16.52 9.57
N LYS A 453 6.58 -17.60 10.11
CA LYS A 453 6.77 -18.84 9.34
C LYS A 453 5.46 -19.53 9.01
N ALA A 454 4.49 -19.55 9.91
CA ALA A 454 3.19 -20.17 9.69
C ALA A 454 2.31 -19.40 8.70
N GLN A 455 2.62 -18.13 8.40
CA GLN A 455 1.88 -17.29 7.45
C GLN A 455 0.38 -17.13 7.77
N PHE A 456 -0.03 -17.26 9.03
CA PHE A 456 -1.43 -17.07 9.41
C PHE A 456 -1.89 -15.60 9.35
N LYS A 457 -1.01 -14.65 9.69
CA LYS A 457 -1.37 -13.21 9.75
C LYS A 457 -1.73 -12.69 8.36
N GLY A 458 -2.91 -12.11 8.21
CA GLY A 458 -3.43 -11.60 6.94
C GLY A 458 -4.16 -12.63 6.07
N HIS A 459 -4.11 -13.93 6.45
CA HIS A 459 -4.77 -15.01 5.73
C HIS A 459 -5.82 -15.74 6.59
N CYS A 460 -5.42 -16.19 7.77
CA CYS A 460 -6.28 -16.89 8.74
C CYS A 460 -6.57 -15.99 9.95
N PHE A 461 -5.59 -15.19 10.37
CA PHE A 461 -5.74 -14.17 11.40
C PHE A 461 -5.93 -12.81 10.75
N LEU A 462 -7.17 -12.34 10.77
CA LEU A 462 -7.57 -11.10 10.12
C LEU A 462 -6.99 -9.90 10.87
N THR A 463 -6.45 -8.95 10.11
CA THR A 463 -6.02 -7.64 10.60
C THR A 463 -6.94 -6.57 10.01
N PRO A 464 -7.00 -5.35 10.57
CA PRO A 464 -7.82 -4.28 10.00
C PRO A 464 -7.50 -3.98 8.52
N GLU A 465 -6.26 -4.23 8.09
CA GLU A 465 -5.76 -4.01 6.74
C GLU A 465 -5.89 -5.24 5.81
N SER A 466 -6.46 -6.34 6.31
CA SER A 466 -6.66 -7.59 5.56
C SER A 466 -8.04 -8.17 5.85
N GLY A 467 -8.50 -9.15 5.08
CA GLY A 467 -9.76 -9.83 5.36
C GLY A 467 -11.03 -9.10 4.91
N ASP A 468 -10.93 -8.21 3.92
CA ASP A 468 -12.08 -7.46 3.40
C ASP A 468 -13.18 -8.39 2.91
N LEU A 469 -12.81 -9.51 2.28
CA LEU A 469 -13.77 -10.49 1.78
C LEU A 469 -14.53 -11.17 2.93
N GLU A 470 -13.85 -11.57 3.99
CA GLU A 470 -14.45 -12.13 5.19
C GLU A 470 -15.43 -11.13 5.84
N ARG A 471 -15.13 -9.84 5.80
CA ARG A 471 -16.07 -8.81 6.28
C ARG A 471 -17.29 -8.65 5.38
N ILE A 472 -17.15 -8.88 4.07
CA ILE A 472 -18.30 -8.97 3.15
C ILE A 472 -19.19 -10.16 3.51
N TYR A 473 -18.62 -11.33 3.84
CA TYR A 473 -19.40 -12.46 4.37
C TYR A 473 -20.17 -12.07 5.63
N ALA A 474 -19.56 -11.29 6.53
CA ALA A 474 -20.24 -10.77 7.73
C ALA A 474 -21.32 -9.71 7.43
N ALA A 475 -21.25 -9.03 6.29
CA ALA A 475 -22.25 -8.05 5.85
C ALA A 475 -23.50 -8.68 5.21
N LEU A 476 -23.45 -9.97 4.83
CA LEU A 476 -24.61 -10.69 4.31
C LEU A 476 -25.71 -10.78 5.36
N ASP A 477 -26.94 -10.38 5.02
CA ASP A 477 -28.12 -10.51 5.90
C ASP A 477 -29.35 -11.10 5.18
N GLY A 478 -29.26 -11.31 3.86
CA GLY A 478 -30.31 -11.82 2.98
C GLY A 478 -31.45 -10.86 2.67
N LYS A 479 -31.56 -9.73 3.37
CA LYS A 479 -32.66 -8.76 3.22
C LYS A 479 -32.21 -7.48 2.54
N THR A 480 -31.09 -6.92 2.98
CA THR A 480 -30.52 -5.73 2.38
C THR A 480 -29.63 -6.12 1.21
N ALA A 481 -29.47 -5.19 0.27
CA ALA A 481 -28.50 -5.36 -0.79
C ALA A 481 -27.13 -4.97 -0.23
N LEU A 482 -26.06 -5.64 -0.68
CA LEU A 482 -24.72 -5.23 -0.31
C LEU A 482 -24.50 -3.75 -0.66
N SER A 483 -23.71 -3.06 0.16
CA SER A 483 -23.31 -1.70 -0.19
C SER A 483 -22.61 -1.71 -1.55
N PRO A 484 -22.67 -0.62 -2.35
CA PRO A 484 -22.01 -0.64 -3.65
C PRO A 484 -20.49 -0.86 -3.57
N HIS A 485 -19.86 -0.50 -2.44
CA HIS A 485 -18.46 -0.80 -2.17
C HIS A 485 -18.25 -2.31 -1.97
N ASP A 486 -19.01 -2.93 -1.07
CA ASP A 486 -18.89 -4.36 -0.76
C ASP A 486 -19.27 -5.23 -1.96
N TRP A 487 -20.33 -4.87 -2.69
CA TRP A 487 -20.70 -5.53 -3.94
C TRP A 487 -19.55 -5.51 -4.94
N PHE A 488 -18.91 -4.35 -5.15
CA PHE A 488 -17.80 -4.24 -6.10
C PHE A 488 -16.63 -5.16 -5.72
N GLN A 489 -16.24 -5.17 -4.44
CA GLN A 489 -15.19 -6.04 -3.93
C GLN A 489 -15.58 -7.53 -4.01
N ALA A 490 -16.84 -7.86 -3.71
CA ALA A 490 -17.37 -9.22 -3.80
C ALA A 490 -17.26 -9.74 -5.23
N VAL A 491 -17.72 -8.97 -6.23
CA VAL A 491 -17.63 -9.38 -7.64
C VAL A 491 -16.18 -9.55 -8.08
N CYS A 492 -15.28 -8.65 -7.67
CA CYS A 492 -13.85 -8.78 -7.97
C CYS A 492 -13.23 -10.08 -7.42
N ALA A 493 -13.73 -10.57 -6.29
CA ALA A 493 -13.23 -11.77 -5.64
C ALA A 493 -13.85 -13.08 -6.18
N LEU A 494 -14.99 -13.01 -6.88
CA LEU A 494 -15.73 -14.20 -7.33
C LEU A 494 -14.88 -15.23 -8.09
N PRO A 495 -13.97 -14.88 -9.01
CA PRO A 495 -13.17 -15.89 -9.72
C PRO A 495 -12.28 -16.74 -8.81
N GLY A 496 -11.84 -16.17 -7.68
CA GLY A 496 -11.00 -16.86 -6.70
C GLY A 496 -11.78 -17.65 -5.66
N GLU A 497 -13.10 -17.46 -5.57
CA GLU A 497 -13.94 -18.06 -4.53
C GLU A 497 -14.38 -19.49 -4.90
N PRO A 498 -14.40 -20.43 -3.93
CA PRO A 498 -14.88 -21.79 -4.17
C PRO A 498 -16.31 -21.83 -4.72
N GLU A 499 -16.64 -22.78 -5.60
CA GLU A 499 -17.97 -22.89 -6.22
C GLU A 499 -19.09 -23.07 -5.18
N HIS A 500 -18.81 -23.76 -4.08
CA HIS A 500 -19.74 -24.01 -2.97
C HIS A 500 -19.80 -22.90 -1.91
N SER A 501 -19.13 -21.77 -2.15
CA SER A 501 -19.06 -20.71 -1.17
C SER A 501 -20.41 -19.99 -0.98
N LEU A 502 -20.70 -19.57 0.26
CA LEU A 502 -21.94 -18.83 0.55
C LEU A 502 -22.01 -17.53 -0.25
N LEU A 503 -20.86 -16.89 -0.50
CA LEU A 503 -20.80 -15.65 -1.25
C LEU A 503 -21.29 -15.82 -2.69
N ARG A 504 -20.94 -16.92 -3.38
CA ARG A 504 -21.43 -17.14 -4.75
C ARG A 504 -22.93 -17.22 -4.81
N GLU A 505 -23.55 -17.97 -3.90
CA GLU A 505 -24.99 -18.10 -3.82
C GLU A 505 -25.67 -16.77 -3.43
N ALA A 506 -25.13 -16.06 -2.44
CA ALA A 506 -25.61 -14.74 -2.07
C ALA A 506 -25.52 -13.73 -3.22
N MET A 507 -24.44 -13.76 -4.01
CA MET A 507 -24.27 -12.91 -5.18
C MET A 507 -25.22 -13.30 -6.33
N ARG A 508 -25.54 -14.58 -6.49
CA ARG A 508 -26.55 -15.08 -7.44
C ARG A 508 -27.94 -14.53 -7.07
N GLN A 509 -28.35 -14.69 -5.82
CA GLN A 509 -29.63 -14.19 -5.29
C GLN A 509 -29.71 -12.66 -5.35
N LEU A 510 -28.61 -11.95 -5.06
CA LEU A 510 -28.54 -10.50 -5.23
C LEU A 510 -28.74 -10.10 -6.70
N GLY A 511 -28.21 -10.89 -7.63
CA GLY A 511 -28.43 -10.72 -9.07
C GLY A 511 -29.89 -10.90 -9.49
N GLU A 512 -30.58 -11.92 -8.97
CA GLU A 512 -32.03 -12.12 -9.19
C GLU A 512 -32.85 -10.95 -8.63
N ARG A 513 -32.46 -10.44 -7.45
CA ARG A 513 -33.07 -9.24 -6.86
C ARG A 513 -32.85 -8.01 -7.73
N CYS A 514 -31.68 -7.83 -8.34
CA CYS A 514 -31.42 -6.75 -9.28
C CYS A 514 -32.39 -6.75 -10.47
N GLN A 515 -32.76 -7.92 -10.99
CA GLN A 515 -33.70 -8.05 -12.11
C GLN A 515 -35.12 -7.59 -11.75
N THR A 516 -35.55 -7.78 -10.50
CA THR A 516 -36.88 -7.38 -10.00
C THR A 516 -36.91 -6.02 -9.32
N GLN A 517 -35.75 -5.51 -8.88
CA GLN A 517 -35.59 -4.24 -8.18
C GLN A 517 -34.53 -3.36 -8.86
N PRO A 518 -34.89 -2.63 -9.95
CA PRO A 518 -33.93 -1.90 -10.78
C PRO A 518 -33.06 -0.87 -10.05
N LYS A 519 -33.54 -0.31 -8.93
CA LYS A 519 -32.79 0.66 -8.12
C LYS A 519 -31.48 0.07 -7.56
N ILE A 520 -31.47 -1.21 -7.17
CA ILE A 520 -30.26 -1.87 -6.66
C ILE A 520 -29.22 -1.94 -7.77
N TRP A 521 -29.63 -2.44 -8.94
CA TRP A 521 -28.77 -2.54 -10.12
C TRP A 521 -28.24 -1.18 -10.56
N GLN A 522 -29.08 -0.13 -10.53
CA GLN A 522 -28.68 1.24 -10.87
C GLN A 522 -27.62 1.80 -9.92
N ASN A 523 -27.70 1.52 -8.62
CA ASN A 523 -26.68 1.93 -7.65
C ASN A 523 -25.32 1.29 -7.97
N TYR A 524 -25.31 0.00 -8.28
CA TYR A 524 -24.09 -0.72 -8.68
C TYR A 524 -23.52 -0.22 -10.01
N LEU A 525 -24.38 0.02 -11.00
CA LEU A 525 -23.99 0.64 -12.26
C LEU A 525 -23.33 2.02 -12.03
N GLN A 526 -23.89 2.83 -11.14
CA GLN A 526 -23.35 4.16 -10.82
C GLN A 526 -21.97 4.07 -10.16
N THR A 527 -21.75 3.09 -9.27
CA THR A 527 -20.44 2.84 -8.67
C THR A 527 -19.40 2.43 -9.72
N VAL A 528 -19.76 1.57 -10.67
CA VAL A 528 -18.85 1.23 -11.79
C VAL A 528 -18.52 2.45 -12.62
N ARG A 529 -19.51 3.31 -12.95
CA ARG A 529 -19.28 4.56 -13.68
C ARG A 529 -18.32 5.49 -12.94
N GLN A 530 -18.51 5.67 -11.64
CA GLN A 530 -17.66 6.51 -10.81
C GLN A 530 -16.21 5.98 -10.79
N ARG A 531 -16.02 4.69 -10.48
CA ARG A 531 -14.69 4.07 -10.41
C ARG A 531 -13.96 4.09 -11.76
N LEU A 532 -14.68 3.89 -12.87
CA LEU A 532 -14.09 4.03 -14.21
C LEU A 532 -13.61 5.46 -14.50
N ASN A 533 -14.37 6.47 -14.06
CA ASN A 533 -13.97 7.88 -14.21
C ASN A 533 -12.75 8.21 -13.34
N GLU A 534 -12.71 7.71 -12.11
CA GLU A 534 -11.62 7.90 -11.14
C GLU A 534 -10.39 7.03 -11.45
N LYS A 535 -10.52 6.06 -12.37
CA LYS A 535 -9.51 5.03 -12.67
C LYS A 535 -9.16 4.15 -11.46
N ASP A 536 -10.12 3.97 -10.54
CA ASP A 536 -10.00 3.13 -9.36
C ASP A 536 -10.55 1.72 -9.63
N TYR A 537 -9.81 0.94 -10.42
CA TYR A 537 -10.17 -0.44 -10.75
C TYR A 537 -8.94 -1.28 -11.15
N ARG A 538 -9.07 -2.60 -11.02
CA ARG A 538 -8.13 -3.57 -11.61
C ARG A 538 -8.67 -4.03 -12.96
N PRO A 539 -7.92 -3.93 -14.07
CA PRO A 539 -8.40 -4.34 -15.39
C PRO A 539 -8.92 -5.78 -15.44
N GLN A 540 -8.25 -6.71 -14.76
CA GLN A 540 -8.64 -8.13 -14.74
C GLN A 540 -9.98 -8.37 -14.04
N ALA A 541 -10.34 -7.57 -13.04
CA ALA A 541 -11.59 -7.73 -12.30
C ALA A 541 -12.79 -7.08 -13.02
N LEU A 542 -12.53 -6.20 -13.99
CA LEU A 542 -13.56 -5.43 -14.67
C LEU A 542 -14.43 -6.30 -15.59
N ASP A 543 -13.86 -7.36 -16.17
CA ASP A 543 -14.60 -8.36 -16.97
C ASP A 543 -15.71 -9.01 -16.13
N GLU A 544 -15.37 -9.44 -14.90
CA GLU A 544 -16.31 -10.05 -13.97
C GLU A 544 -17.40 -9.09 -13.54
N ILE A 545 -17.04 -7.83 -13.25
CA ILE A 545 -17.98 -6.79 -12.83
C ILE A 545 -19.05 -6.54 -13.89
N LEU A 546 -18.63 -6.40 -15.15
CA LEU A 546 -19.56 -6.07 -16.22
C LEU A 546 -20.31 -7.28 -16.74
N GLY A 547 -19.67 -8.46 -16.76
CA GLY A 547 -20.35 -9.72 -17.00
C GLY A 547 -21.47 -9.96 -15.99
N TRP A 548 -21.21 -9.71 -14.71
CA TRP A 548 -22.23 -9.79 -13.65
C TRP A 548 -23.36 -8.77 -13.86
N LEU A 549 -23.03 -7.49 -14.10
CA LEU A 549 -24.05 -6.45 -14.33
C LEU A 549 -24.90 -6.73 -15.57
N GLN A 550 -24.31 -7.26 -16.65
CA GLN A 550 -25.01 -7.59 -17.87
C GLN A 550 -25.94 -8.79 -17.68
N THR A 551 -25.47 -9.83 -17.00
CA THR A 551 -26.24 -11.05 -16.71
C THR A 551 -27.45 -10.75 -15.82
N HIS A 552 -27.30 -9.83 -14.87
CA HIS A 552 -28.32 -9.48 -13.88
C HIS A 552 -29.02 -8.14 -14.14
N ALA A 553 -28.97 -7.64 -15.38
CA ALA A 553 -29.68 -6.44 -15.76
C ALA A 553 -31.21 -6.66 -15.76
N PRO A 554 -32.02 -5.70 -15.28
CA PRO A 554 -33.46 -5.70 -15.50
C PRO A 554 -33.81 -5.77 -17.00
N ALA A 555 -34.92 -6.40 -17.38
CA ALA A 555 -35.26 -6.66 -18.79
C ALA A 555 -35.29 -5.39 -19.69
N GLU A 556 -35.68 -4.25 -19.13
CA GLU A 556 -35.74 -2.95 -19.83
C GLU A 556 -34.40 -2.20 -19.81
N ASN A 557 -33.44 -2.63 -19.00
CA ASN A 557 -32.16 -1.98 -18.81
C ASN A 557 -31.08 -2.74 -19.59
N LYS A 558 -30.41 -2.05 -20.51
CA LYS A 558 -29.17 -2.53 -21.11
C LYS A 558 -28.00 -1.71 -20.58
N LEU A 559 -26.82 -2.31 -20.54
CA LEU A 559 -25.59 -1.55 -20.28
C LEU A 559 -25.49 -0.42 -21.33
N PRO A 560 -25.35 0.84 -20.92
CA PRO A 560 -25.26 1.97 -21.85
C PRO A 560 -24.09 1.79 -22.83
N PRO A 561 -24.24 2.11 -24.13
CA PRO A 561 -23.16 1.93 -25.11
C PRO A 561 -21.84 2.61 -24.73
N LEU A 562 -21.90 3.82 -24.16
CA LEU A 562 -20.69 4.53 -23.69
C LEU A 562 -19.95 3.76 -22.58
N LEU A 563 -20.69 3.08 -21.69
CA LEU A 563 -20.07 2.26 -20.66
C LEU A 563 -19.40 1.02 -21.26
N GLN A 564 -20.06 0.38 -22.23
CA GLN A 564 -19.47 -0.75 -22.98
C GLN A 564 -18.20 -0.32 -23.72
N LEU A 565 -18.22 0.85 -24.37
CA LEU A 565 -17.06 1.42 -25.07
C LEU A 565 -15.89 1.62 -24.10
N ARG A 566 -16.12 2.29 -22.97
CA ARG A 566 -15.07 2.56 -21.96
C ARG A 566 -14.47 1.27 -21.40
N PHE A 567 -15.31 0.27 -21.15
CA PHE A 567 -14.85 -1.03 -20.68
C PHE A 567 -13.99 -1.76 -21.71
N GLN A 568 -14.51 -1.95 -22.93
CA GLN A 568 -13.79 -2.65 -23.98
C GLN A 568 -12.50 -1.91 -24.32
N ALA A 569 -12.48 -0.58 -24.23
CA ALA A 569 -11.27 0.21 -24.38
C ALA A 569 -10.23 -0.14 -23.31
N VAL A 570 -10.62 -0.26 -22.04
CA VAL A 570 -9.74 -0.66 -20.93
C VAL A 570 -9.15 -2.04 -21.17
N ARG A 571 -9.99 -3.02 -21.55
CA ARG A 571 -9.52 -4.37 -21.89
C ARG A 571 -8.54 -4.36 -23.06
N LEU A 572 -8.83 -3.60 -24.12
CA LEU A 572 -7.92 -3.45 -25.24
C LEU A 572 -6.57 -2.85 -24.83
N ALA A 573 -6.53 -1.90 -23.89
CA ALA A 573 -5.24 -1.40 -23.39
C ALA A 573 -4.47 -2.46 -22.58
N ALA A 574 -5.16 -3.26 -21.77
CA ALA A 574 -4.51 -4.36 -21.07
C ALA A 574 -3.94 -5.41 -22.05
N ASP A 575 -4.70 -5.74 -23.10
CA ASP A 575 -4.22 -6.62 -24.18
C ASP A 575 -3.05 -6.00 -24.95
N ASN A 576 -3.09 -4.69 -25.23
CA ASN A 576 -1.98 -3.99 -25.87
C ASN A 576 -0.68 -4.05 -25.05
N HIS A 577 -0.76 -3.99 -23.71
CA HIS A 577 0.40 -4.15 -22.83
C HIS A 577 1.01 -5.56 -22.90
N GLN A 578 0.23 -6.56 -23.29
CA GLN A 578 0.65 -7.96 -23.45
C GLN A 578 0.94 -8.32 -24.91
N GLY A 579 0.88 -7.36 -25.84
CA GLY A 579 1.03 -7.63 -27.27
C GLY A 579 -0.10 -8.48 -27.87
N ARG A 580 -1.27 -8.56 -27.23
CA ARG A 580 -2.42 -9.36 -27.67
C ARG A 580 -3.40 -8.54 -28.49
N MET A 581 -4.11 -9.19 -29.40
CA MET A 581 -5.20 -8.60 -30.18
C MET A 581 -6.35 -9.61 -30.33
N ARG A 582 -7.56 -9.23 -29.90
CA ARG A 582 -8.77 -10.07 -29.97
C ARG A 582 -9.73 -9.50 -31.00
N LEU A 583 -9.96 -10.23 -32.10
CA LEU A 583 -10.78 -9.76 -33.23
C LEU A 583 -12.21 -9.38 -32.84
N GLU A 584 -12.85 -10.16 -31.96
CA GLU A 584 -14.21 -9.87 -31.48
C GLU A 584 -14.27 -8.53 -30.71
N THR A 585 -13.26 -8.24 -29.87
CA THR A 585 -13.14 -6.96 -29.16
C THR A 585 -12.98 -5.81 -30.16
N VAL A 586 -12.19 -6.01 -31.22
CA VAL A 586 -11.95 -5.00 -32.25
C VAL A 586 -13.25 -4.65 -32.97
N GLN A 587 -14.01 -5.63 -33.46
CA GLN A 587 -15.26 -5.37 -34.18
C GLN A 587 -16.28 -4.62 -33.32
N ASN A 588 -16.49 -5.07 -32.08
CA ASN A 588 -17.43 -4.42 -31.16
C ASN A 588 -17.04 -2.96 -30.86
N LEU A 589 -15.74 -2.67 -30.71
CA LEU A 589 -15.23 -1.33 -30.48
C LEU A 589 -15.43 -0.41 -31.69
N LEU A 590 -15.30 -0.92 -32.91
CA LEU A 590 -15.60 -0.18 -34.13
C LEU A 590 -17.11 0.16 -34.20
N ASP A 591 -17.97 -0.83 -33.99
CA ASP A 591 -19.44 -0.64 -33.99
C ASP A 591 -19.91 0.37 -32.93
N LEU A 592 -19.31 0.33 -31.73
CA LEU A 592 -19.58 1.30 -30.67
C LEU A 592 -19.02 2.68 -31.01
N GLY A 593 -17.84 2.73 -31.64
CA GLY A 593 -17.22 3.96 -32.13
C GLY A 593 -18.11 4.70 -33.11
N ASP A 594 -18.65 4.00 -34.11
CA ASP A 594 -19.55 4.55 -35.11
C ASP A 594 -20.85 5.09 -34.51
N LYS A 595 -21.40 4.38 -33.51
CA LYS A 595 -22.61 4.81 -32.78
C LYS A 595 -22.37 6.03 -31.90
N LEU A 596 -21.20 6.13 -31.28
CA LEU A 596 -20.91 7.11 -30.23
C LEU A 596 -20.08 8.30 -30.69
N GLN A 597 -19.63 8.35 -31.95
CA GLN A 597 -18.75 9.41 -32.46
C GLN A 597 -19.31 10.84 -32.28
N HIS A 598 -20.64 11.00 -32.18
CA HIS A 598 -21.28 12.29 -31.93
C HIS A 598 -21.62 12.55 -30.45
N GLU A 599 -21.68 11.51 -29.62
CA GLU A 599 -22.02 11.61 -28.19
C GLU A 599 -20.78 11.62 -27.28
N ALA A 600 -19.70 10.97 -27.71
CA ALA A 600 -18.50 10.73 -26.93
C ALA A 600 -17.24 10.69 -27.82
N ALA A 601 -17.09 11.70 -28.70
CA ALA A 601 -15.97 11.82 -29.62
C ALA A 601 -14.57 11.68 -28.95
N PRO A 602 -14.32 12.22 -27.74
CA PRO A 602 -13.03 12.03 -27.06
C PRO A 602 -12.72 10.56 -26.72
N GLU A 603 -13.71 9.81 -26.22
CA GLU A 603 -13.57 8.39 -25.90
C GLU A 603 -13.42 7.54 -27.16
N VAL A 604 -14.17 7.85 -28.21
CA VAL A 604 -14.08 7.18 -29.51
C VAL A 604 -12.69 7.39 -30.13
N ALA A 605 -12.15 8.62 -30.11
CA ALA A 605 -10.79 8.90 -30.54
C ALA A 605 -9.75 8.09 -29.75
N GLN A 606 -9.94 7.95 -28.44
CA GLN A 606 -9.06 7.12 -27.62
C GLN A 606 -9.11 5.64 -28.03
N VAL A 607 -10.30 5.13 -28.35
CA VAL A 607 -10.50 3.75 -28.85
C VAL A 607 -9.77 3.54 -30.17
N TYR A 608 -9.94 4.43 -31.15
CA TYR A 608 -9.22 4.32 -32.42
C TYR A 608 -7.70 4.34 -32.24
N ASN A 609 -7.19 5.16 -31.33
CA ASN A 609 -5.76 5.15 -31.02
C ASN A 609 -5.30 3.80 -30.44
N ARG A 610 -6.10 3.19 -29.55
CA ARG A 610 -5.80 1.86 -28.98
C ARG A 610 -5.90 0.74 -30.01
N LEU A 611 -6.86 0.82 -30.93
CA LEU A 611 -7.00 -0.12 -32.04
C LEU A 611 -5.81 -0.06 -32.99
N ALA A 612 -5.31 1.16 -33.27
CA ALA A 612 -4.09 1.33 -34.05
C ALA A 612 -2.87 0.70 -33.35
N VAL A 613 -2.73 0.87 -32.04
CA VAL A 613 -1.68 0.19 -31.25
C VAL A 613 -1.84 -1.34 -31.32
N ALA A 614 -3.06 -1.86 -31.22
CA ALA A 614 -3.31 -3.29 -31.33
C ALA A 614 -2.89 -3.85 -32.69
N ALA A 615 -3.16 -3.10 -33.78
CA ALA A 615 -2.70 -3.45 -35.11
C ALA A 615 -1.16 -3.39 -35.23
N THR A 616 -0.49 -2.43 -34.59
CA THR A 616 0.99 -2.39 -34.56
C THR A 616 1.60 -3.57 -33.84
N ASN A 617 0.93 -4.12 -32.81
CA ASN A 617 1.39 -5.31 -32.07
C ASN A 617 1.36 -6.60 -32.90
N ILE A 618 0.72 -6.60 -34.07
CA ILE A 618 0.73 -7.73 -35.03
C ILE A 618 1.27 -7.30 -36.41
N TYR A 619 2.02 -6.20 -36.45
CA TYR A 619 2.71 -5.65 -37.62
C TYR A 619 1.79 -5.27 -38.80
N GLU A 620 0.51 -5.04 -38.51
CA GLU A 620 -0.49 -4.57 -39.48
C GLU A 620 -0.48 -3.04 -39.59
N PHE A 621 0.68 -2.46 -39.94
CA PHE A 621 0.92 -1.02 -39.92
C PHE A 621 0.02 -0.24 -40.90
N ASN A 622 -0.31 -0.83 -42.05
CA ASN A 622 -1.22 -0.22 -43.02
C ASN A 622 -2.65 -0.11 -42.48
N HIS A 623 -3.15 -1.15 -41.79
CA HIS A 623 -4.45 -1.11 -41.12
C HIS A 623 -4.45 -0.08 -39.98
N ALA A 624 -3.37 -0.03 -39.19
CA ALA A 624 -3.21 0.99 -38.16
C ALA A 624 -3.27 2.42 -38.74
N LYS A 625 -2.64 2.65 -39.91
CA LYS A 625 -2.71 3.91 -40.65
C LYS A 625 -4.14 4.26 -41.06
N GLN A 626 -4.88 3.31 -41.60
CA GLN A 626 -6.28 3.51 -42.01
C GLN A 626 -7.18 3.86 -40.83
N ILE A 627 -7.01 3.19 -39.68
CA ILE A 627 -7.75 3.45 -38.44
C ILE A 627 -7.51 4.90 -37.97
N LEU A 628 -6.25 5.34 -37.91
CA LEU A 628 -5.94 6.70 -37.47
C LEU A 628 -6.34 7.77 -38.49
N GLN A 629 -6.23 7.48 -39.79
CA GLN A 629 -6.75 8.36 -40.84
C GLN A 629 -8.27 8.53 -40.74
N HIS A 630 -8.99 7.47 -40.41
CA HIS A 630 -10.43 7.55 -40.13
C HIS A 630 -10.69 8.41 -38.90
N ALA A 631 -9.98 8.16 -37.79
CA ALA A 631 -10.13 8.91 -36.54
C ALA A 631 -9.86 10.42 -36.70
N LEU A 632 -8.87 10.80 -37.51
CA LEU A 632 -8.52 12.20 -37.80
C LEU A 632 -9.56 12.94 -38.65
N LYS A 633 -10.59 12.26 -39.18
CA LYS A 633 -11.76 12.93 -39.77
C LYS A 633 -12.64 13.59 -38.72
N LEU A 634 -12.57 13.15 -37.46
CA LEU A 634 -13.28 13.78 -36.35
C LEU A 634 -12.66 15.16 -36.06
N PRO A 635 -13.47 16.22 -35.91
CA PRO A 635 -12.93 17.56 -35.74
C PRO A 635 -12.30 17.75 -34.35
N GLU A 636 -11.18 18.48 -34.29
CA GLU A 636 -10.45 18.76 -33.03
C GLU A 636 -11.37 19.29 -31.92
N ILE A 637 -12.35 20.13 -32.27
CA ILE A 637 -13.27 20.71 -31.29
C ILE A 637 -14.17 19.68 -30.60
N ALA A 638 -14.54 18.59 -31.30
CA ALA A 638 -15.37 17.53 -30.73
C ALA A 638 -14.53 16.53 -29.93
N VAL A 639 -13.35 16.16 -30.45
CA VAL A 639 -12.42 15.19 -29.83
C VAL A 639 -11.71 15.78 -28.61
N GLY A 640 -11.55 17.09 -28.58
CA GLY A 640 -10.71 17.78 -27.61
C GLY A 640 -9.24 17.75 -28.01
N ARG A 641 -8.57 18.90 -27.83
CA ARG A 641 -7.19 19.13 -28.28
C ARG A 641 -6.18 18.07 -27.80
N GLN A 642 -6.33 17.59 -26.57
CA GLN A 642 -5.43 16.57 -26.01
C GLN A 642 -5.55 15.24 -26.76
N GLN A 643 -6.77 14.73 -26.98
CA GLN A 643 -6.93 13.45 -27.67
C GLN A 643 -6.59 13.58 -29.16
N TYR A 644 -6.90 14.74 -29.77
CA TYR A 644 -6.50 15.02 -31.15
C TYR A 644 -4.97 15.03 -31.31
N GLY A 645 -4.24 15.66 -30.37
CA GLY A 645 -2.78 15.58 -30.31
C GLY A 645 -2.29 14.12 -30.24
N ARG A 646 -2.91 13.28 -29.41
CA ARG A 646 -2.54 11.85 -29.32
C ARG A 646 -2.79 11.08 -30.62
N LEU A 647 -3.84 11.39 -31.39
CA LEU A 647 -4.06 10.82 -32.72
C LEU A 647 -2.93 11.20 -33.68
N LEU A 648 -2.47 12.47 -33.66
CA LEU A 648 -1.33 12.92 -34.46
C LEU A 648 -0.03 12.22 -34.04
N SER A 649 0.23 12.11 -32.73
CA SER A 649 1.36 11.33 -32.20
C SER A 649 1.29 9.87 -32.64
N GLY A 650 0.11 9.26 -32.61
CA GLY A 650 -0.16 7.92 -33.15
C GLY A 650 0.21 7.83 -34.62
N MET A 651 -0.22 8.77 -35.46
CA MET A 651 0.15 8.81 -36.88
C MET A 651 1.67 8.92 -37.06
N GLY A 652 2.34 9.74 -36.25
CA GLY A 652 3.80 9.83 -36.24
C GLY A 652 4.45 8.46 -36.00
N GLN A 653 3.95 7.70 -35.03
CA GLN A 653 4.44 6.33 -34.77
C GLN A 653 4.18 5.40 -35.96
N ILE A 654 2.99 5.41 -36.56
CA ILE A 654 2.68 4.55 -37.72
C ILE A 654 3.59 4.86 -38.91
N HIS A 655 3.83 6.13 -39.20
CA HIS A 655 4.78 6.53 -40.23
C HIS A 655 6.21 6.07 -39.89
N ALA A 656 6.61 6.10 -38.61
CA ALA A 656 7.92 5.58 -38.19
C ALA A 656 8.02 4.04 -38.34
N PHE A 657 6.95 3.30 -38.03
CA PHE A 657 6.85 1.86 -38.29
C PHE A 657 7.00 1.51 -39.78
N LEU A 658 6.47 2.37 -40.67
CA LEU A 658 6.58 2.24 -42.13
C LEU A 658 7.94 2.72 -42.70
N GLY A 659 8.85 3.22 -41.87
CA GLY A 659 10.12 3.81 -42.32
C GLY A 659 10.00 5.20 -42.95
N GLU A 660 8.83 5.83 -42.89
CA GLU A 660 8.54 7.16 -43.43
C GLU A 660 8.97 8.26 -42.44
N HIS A 661 10.27 8.29 -42.10
CA HIS A 661 10.80 9.04 -40.94
C HIS A 661 10.55 10.55 -40.96
N GLN A 662 10.63 11.19 -42.13
CA GLN A 662 10.39 12.63 -42.24
C GLN A 662 8.91 12.98 -42.01
N THR A 663 8.01 12.15 -42.53
CA THR A 663 6.57 12.31 -42.31
C THR A 663 6.22 12.06 -40.84
N ALA A 664 6.83 11.04 -40.23
CA ALA A 664 6.71 10.78 -38.79
C ALA A 664 7.11 12.00 -37.94
N ALA A 665 8.27 12.59 -38.23
CA ALA A 665 8.76 13.78 -37.54
C ALA A 665 7.79 14.97 -37.66
N SER A 666 7.19 15.18 -38.84
CA SER A 666 6.19 16.23 -39.04
C SER A 666 4.95 16.03 -38.15
N PHE A 667 4.43 14.80 -38.08
CA PHE A 667 3.28 14.50 -37.21
C PHE A 667 3.60 14.66 -35.72
N PHE A 668 4.81 14.25 -35.28
CA PHE A 668 5.24 14.47 -33.89
C PHE A 668 5.32 15.96 -33.55
N THR A 669 5.84 16.80 -34.46
CA THR A 669 5.87 18.26 -34.28
C THR A 669 4.46 18.83 -34.16
N GLN A 670 3.57 18.48 -35.08
CA GLN A 670 2.16 18.92 -35.02
C GLN A 670 1.48 18.48 -33.72
N SER A 671 1.78 17.27 -33.23
CA SER A 671 1.26 16.76 -31.97
C SER A 671 1.74 17.59 -30.77
N VAL A 672 3.03 17.92 -30.71
CA VAL A 672 3.60 18.75 -29.63
C VAL A 672 2.97 20.15 -29.65
N GLU A 673 2.80 20.76 -30.81
CA GLU A 673 2.13 22.07 -30.96
C GLU A 673 0.67 22.05 -30.45
N LYS A 674 -0.02 20.91 -30.50
CA LYS A 674 -1.35 20.76 -29.89
C LYS A 674 -1.25 20.70 -28.37
N PHE A 675 -0.30 19.93 -27.83
CA PHE A 675 -0.13 19.78 -26.39
C PHE A 675 0.33 21.06 -25.70
N GLU A 676 1.20 21.85 -26.33
CA GLU A 676 1.65 23.16 -25.82
C GLU A 676 0.51 24.16 -25.60
N LYS A 677 -0.61 23.97 -26.30
CA LYS A 677 -1.80 24.82 -26.18
C LYS A 677 -2.85 24.24 -25.22
N LEU A 678 -2.51 23.24 -24.41
CA LEU A 678 -3.38 22.75 -23.33
C LEU A 678 -3.30 23.68 -22.12
N SER A 679 -4.42 23.83 -21.41
CA SER A 679 -4.50 24.69 -20.23
C SER A 679 -3.91 24.05 -18.97
N ASP A 680 -3.90 22.72 -18.89
CA ASP A 680 -3.24 21.98 -17.79
C ASP A 680 -1.80 21.65 -18.17
N PRO A 681 -0.80 22.31 -17.54
CA PRO A 681 0.61 22.07 -17.84
C PRO A 681 1.05 20.66 -17.49
N THR A 682 0.45 20.01 -16.49
CA THR A 682 0.84 18.65 -16.07
C THR A 682 0.47 17.63 -17.14
N SER A 683 -0.78 17.69 -17.62
CA SER A 683 -1.24 16.86 -18.74
C SER A 683 -0.46 17.14 -20.03
N ALA A 684 -0.18 18.42 -20.32
CA ALA A 684 0.61 18.82 -21.49
C ALA A 684 2.01 18.19 -21.45
N GLN A 685 2.72 18.36 -20.34
CA GLN A 685 4.10 17.90 -20.21
C GLN A 685 4.21 16.38 -20.30
N LYS A 686 3.21 15.64 -19.78
CA LYS A 686 3.14 14.18 -19.93
C LYS A 686 3.06 13.75 -21.40
N ASP A 687 2.14 14.32 -22.17
CA ASP A 687 1.93 13.93 -23.58
C ASP A 687 3.07 14.44 -24.49
N ILE A 688 3.63 15.62 -24.20
CA ILE A 688 4.85 16.15 -24.86
C ILE A 688 6.01 15.20 -24.62
N ARG A 689 6.28 14.82 -23.37
CA ARG A 689 7.40 13.93 -23.02
C ARG A 689 7.31 12.59 -23.75
N GLN A 690 6.12 11.97 -23.77
CA GLN A 690 5.88 10.73 -24.50
C GLN A 690 6.13 10.91 -26.01
N THR A 691 5.70 12.02 -26.58
CA THR A 691 5.87 12.29 -28.02
C THR A 691 7.32 12.60 -28.39
N CYS A 692 8.06 13.31 -27.52
CA CYS A 692 9.49 13.53 -27.67
C CYS A 692 10.28 12.22 -27.62
N LEU A 693 9.86 11.26 -26.78
CA LEU A 693 10.45 9.91 -26.74
C LEU A 693 10.28 9.19 -28.09
N TYR A 694 9.08 9.21 -28.67
CA TYR A 694 8.82 8.64 -30.00
C TYR A 694 9.60 9.34 -31.11
N ARG A 695 9.72 10.68 -31.02
CA ARG A 695 10.52 11.47 -31.96
C ARG A 695 12.00 11.11 -31.88
N LEU A 696 12.53 10.86 -30.67
CA LEU A 696 13.90 10.37 -30.49
C LEU A 696 14.08 9.00 -31.13
N HIS A 697 13.19 8.03 -30.86
CA HIS A 697 13.25 6.71 -31.52
C HIS A 697 13.25 6.80 -33.04
N ASN A 698 12.40 7.65 -33.61
CA ASN A 698 12.34 7.85 -35.06
C ASN A 698 13.64 8.41 -35.63
N ALA A 699 14.28 9.36 -34.92
CA ALA A 699 15.55 9.94 -35.34
C ALA A 699 16.72 8.93 -35.23
N LEU A 700 16.74 8.08 -34.18
CA LEU A 700 17.71 6.99 -34.05
C LEU A 700 17.58 5.95 -35.19
N ASP A 701 16.35 5.70 -35.62
CA ASP A 701 16.05 4.78 -36.72
C ASP A 701 16.42 5.36 -38.08
N ALA A 702 16.15 6.65 -38.29
CA ALA A 702 16.55 7.39 -39.48
C ALA A 702 18.08 7.52 -39.63
N GLY A 703 18.85 7.25 -38.57
CA GLY A 703 20.30 7.36 -38.60
C GLY A 703 20.78 8.81 -38.66
N GLU A 704 20.07 9.71 -37.97
CA GLU A 704 20.41 11.13 -37.90
C GLU A 704 21.83 11.38 -37.34
N THR A 705 22.40 12.56 -37.58
CA THR A 705 23.70 12.89 -36.98
C THR A 705 23.54 13.23 -35.49
N TRP A 706 24.64 13.18 -34.73
CA TRP A 706 24.61 13.52 -33.30
C TRP A 706 24.10 14.94 -33.05
N GLU A 707 24.42 15.90 -33.93
CA GLU A 707 23.97 17.29 -33.84
C GLU A 707 22.43 17.40 -33.85
N ASN A 708 21.77 16.52 -34.61
CA ASN A 708 20.30 16.44 -34.68
C ASN A 708 19.71 15.62 -33.51
N ILE A 709 20.43 14.62 -32.99
CA ILE A 709 20.00 13.79 -31.87
C ILE A 709 20.14 14.50 -30.52
N GLN A 710 21.22 15.24 -30.30
CA GLN A 710 21.55 15.89 -29.04
C GLN A 710 20.40 16.74 -28.46
N PRO A 711 19.70 17.61 -29.21
CA PRO A 711 18.57 18.36 -28.67
C PRO A 711 17.38 17.45 -28.27
N LEU A 712 17.12 16.38 -29.02
CA LEU A 712 16.07 15.41 -28.70
C LEU A 712 16.42 14.63 -27.44
N ALA A 713 17.66 14.15 -27.34
CA ALA A 713 18.16 13.47 -26.15
C ALA A 713 18.10 14.38 -24.92
N THR A 714 18.47 15.66 -25.06
CA THR A 714 18.38 16.64 -23.97
C THR A 714 16.94 16.88 -23.52
N SER A 715 15.98 16.90 -24.45
CA SER A 715 14.55 17.02 -24.13
C SER A 715 14.00 15.81 -23.35
N VAL A 716 14.55 14.61 -23.58
CA VAL A 716 14.05 13.36 -22.98
C VAL A 716 14.75 13.05 -21.66
N PHE A 717 16.07 13.22 -21.60
CA PHE A 717 16.94 12.81 -20.49
C PHE A 717 17.40 13.98 -19.60
N GLY A 718 17.13 15.22 -20.02
CA GLY A 718 17.69 16.42 -19.41
C GLY A 718 19.13 16.70 -19.88
N SER A 719 19.79 17.68 -19.25
CA SER A 719 21.09 18.19 -19.69
C SER A 719 22.29 17.27 -19.42
N SER A 720 22.10 16.14 -18.74
CA SER A 720 23.20 15.24 -18.37
C SER A 720 22.80 13.78 -18.53
N LEU A 721 23.39 13.11 -19.52
CA LEU A 721 23.22 11.68 -19.75
C LEU A 721 23.80 10.85 -18.60
N ASP A 722 24.86 11.31 -17.96
CA ASP A 722 25.48 10.66 -16.79
C ASP A 722 24.50 10.59 -15.59
N LYS A 723 23.70 11.65 -15.38
CA LYS A 723 22.63 11.64 -14.37
C LYS A 723 21.51 10.68 -14.75
N ALA A 724 21.13 10.65 -16.02
CA ALA A 724 20.13 9.71 -16.52
C ALA A 724 20.59 8.26 -16.36
N ALA A 725 21.85 7.96 -16.71
CA ALA A 725 22.48 6.65 -16.52
C ALA A 725 22.44 6.20 -15.07
N ASN A 726 22.87 7.05 -14.13
CA ASN A 726 22.79 6.77 -12.70
C ASN A 726 21.34 6.49 -12.25
N LYS A 727 20.40 7.37 -12.64
CA LYS A 727 18.98 7.22 -12.26
C LYS A 727 18.42 5.88 -12.73
N PHE A 728 18.57 5.56 -14.02
CA PHE A 728 17.96 4.38 -14.61
C PHE A 728 18.71 3.08 -14.30
N SER A 729 19.93 3.15 -13.77
CA SER A 729 20.62 1.94 -13.29
C SER A 729 19.95 1.35 -12.05
N SER A 730 19.29 2.13 -11.20
CA SER A 730 18.77 1.68 -9.89
C SER A 730 17.30 2.02 -9.64
N SER A 731 16.53 2.27 -10.70
CA SER A 731 15.12 2.66 -10.62
C SER A 731 14.24 1.84 -11.55
N LEU A 732 13.05 1.47 -11.08
CA LEU A 732 11.99 0.86 -11.89
C LEU A 732 11.13 1.91 -12.63
N ASP A 733 11.30 3.20 -12.31
CA ASP A 733 10.46 4.25 -12.86
C ASP A 733 10.83 4.56 -14.32
N ASP A 734 9.79 4.82 -15.13
CA ASP A 734 9.95 5.38 -16.47
C ASP A 734 10.79 4.51 -17.44
N ARG A 735 10.52 3.20 -17.36
CA ARG A 735 11.12 2.13 -18.17
C ARG A 735 11.20 2.38 -19.68
N PHE A 736 10.26 3.12 -20.29
CA PHE A 736 10.33 3.45 -21.72
C PHE A 736 11.42 4.48 -22.04
N THR A 737 11.63 5.44 -21.15
CA THR A 737 12.75 6.38 -21.27
C THR A 737 14.07 5.66 -21.02
N HIS A 738 14.10 4.73 -20.05
CA HIS A 738 15.26 3.87 -19.82
C HIS A 738 15.65 3.06 -21.08
N HIS A 739 14.69 2.37 -21.70
CA HIS A 739 14.90 1.67 -22.97
C HIS A 739 15.53 2.58 -24.04
N ALA A 740 14.99 3.78 -24.23
CA ALA A 740 15.53 4.74 -25.20
C ALA A 740 16.96 5.19 -24.89
N LEU A 741 17.32 5.30 -23.60
CA LEU A 741 18.68 5.65 -23.18
C LEU A 741 19.68 4.57 -23.63
N LEU A 742 19.34 3.30 -23.44
CA LEU A 742 20.24 2.21 -23.82
C LEU A 742 20.36 2.09 -25.35
N ARG A 743 19.28 2.32 -26.10
CA ARG A 743 19.35 2.46 -27.57
C ARG A 743 20.26 3.59 -28.00
N LEU A 744 20.18 4.74 -27.32
CA LEU A 744 21.05 5.88 -27.62
C LEU A 744 22.53 5.50 -27.43
N PHE A 745 22.86 4.77 -26.35
CA PHE A 745 24.23 4.30 -26.10
C PHE A 745 24.74 3.37 -27.20
N ALA A 746 23.90 2.47 -27.68
CA ALA A 746 24.27 1.57 -28.78
C ALA A 746 24.44 2.30 -30.11
N ALA A 747 23.64 3.35 -30.38
CA ALA A 747 23.69 4.11 -31.62
C ALA A 747 24.84 5.13 -31.69
N TYR A 748 25.23 5.74 -30.57
CA TYR A 748 26.28 6.78 -30.51
C TYR A 748 27.32 6.50 -29.41
N PRO A 749 28.03 5.36 -29.46
CA PRO A 749 28.88 4.89 -28.37
C PRO A 749 30.00 5.87 -28.01
N GLN A 750 30.53 6.61 -28.98
CA GLN A 750 31.59 7.61 -28.73
C GLN A 750 31.07 8.82 -27.97
N GLN A 751 29.90 9.34 -28.37
CA GLN A 751 29.31 10.54 -27.77
C GLN A 751 28.70 10.26 -26.38
N THR A 752 28.37 8.99 -26.10
CA THR A 752 27.77 8.57 -24.82
C THR A 752 28.71 7.77 -23.93
N GLU A 753 30.02 7.74 -24.22
CA GLU A 753 30.99 6.86 -23.54
C GLU A 753 30.97 7.02 -22.00
N SER A 754 30.91 8.25 -21.49
CA SER A 754 30.86 8.54 -20.04
C SER A 754 29.62 7.92 -19.39
N ALA A 755 28.44 8.18 -19.95
CA ALA A 755 27.17 7.70 -19.44
C ALA A 755 27.07 6.17 -19.52
N GLN A 756 27.60 5.57 -20.58
CA GLN A 756 27.66 4.12 -20.74
C GLN A 756 28.52 3.46 -19.64
N LYS A 757 29.71 4.01 -19.36
CA LYS A 757 30.59 3.51 -18.28
C LYS A 757 29.91 3.61 -16.91
N ILE A 758 29.22 4.70 -16.63
CA ILE A 758 28.43 4.87 -15.40
C ILE A 758 27.33 3.81 -15.32
N TYR A 759 26.56 3.64 -16.39
CA TYR A 759 25.45 2.70 -16.41
C TYR A 759 25.89 1.25 -16.18
N LEU A 760 26.96 0.81 -16.86
CA LEU A 760 27.55 -0.52 -16.70
C LEU A 760 28.27 -0.69 -15.35
N GLY A 761 28.87 0.37 -14.81
CA GLY A 761 29.52 0.35 -13.50
C GLY A 761 28.55 0.13 -12.33
N ASN A 762 27.27 0.45 -12.53
CA ASN A 762 26.19 0.25 -11.56
C ASN A 762 25.43 -1.07 -11.78
N GLU A 763 26.02 -2.07 -12.44
CA GLU A 763 25.34 -3.32 -12.77
C GLU A 763 24.79 -4.05 -11.53
N ALA A 764 25.52 -4.06 -10.42
CA ALA A 764 25.06 -4.65 -9.16
C ALA A 764 23.77 -4.02 -8.60
N ASP A 765 23.42 -2.80 -9.02
CA ASP A 765 22.22 -2.08 -8.59
C ASP A 765 21.06 -2.19 -9.60
N TRP A 766 21.24 -2.93 -10.71
CA TRP A 766 20.24 -3.08 -11.76
C TRP A 766 18.94 -3.67 -11.25
N GLN A 767 17.85 -2.93 -11.45
CA GLN A 767 16.49 -3.39 -11.20
C GLN A 767 15.82 -3.87 -12.50
N SER A 768 14.79 -4.71 -12.37
CA SER A 768 13.95 -5.21 -13.46
C SER A 768 12.57 -5.65 -12.94
N GLU A 769 11.58 -5.70 -13.84
CA GLU A 769 10.25 -6.29 -13.61
C GLU A 769 9.84 -7.11 -14.84
N ALA A 770 8.77 -7.90 -14.70
CA ALA A 770 8.16 -8.60 -15.84
C ALA A 770 7.47 -7.64 -16.82
N GLY A 771 7.42 -8.03 -18.10
CA GLY A 771 6.64 -7.38 -19.14
C GLY A 771 7.32 -6.24 -19.90
N TYR A 772 6.67 -5.79 -20.98
CA TYR A 772 7.21 -4.81 -21.92
C TYR A 772 7.41 -3.40 -21.31
N PRO A 773 8.58 -2.73 -21.49
CA PRO A 773 9.69 -3.05 -22.40
C PRO A 773 10.93 -3.66 -21.71
N TRP A 774 10.81 -4.32 -20.55
CA TRP A 774 11.98 -4.84 -19.83
C TRP A 774 12.78 -5.86 -20.64
N GLN A 775 12.12 -6.68 -21.46
CA GLN A 775 12.78 -7.56 -22.43
C GLN A 775 13.77 -6.78 -23.33
N LEU A 776 13.37 -5.61 -23.85
CA LEU A 776 14.24 -4.77 -24.68
C LEU A 776 15.35 -4.09 -23.86
N ILE A 777 15.06 -3.69 -22.62
CA ILE A 777 16.09 -3.16 -21.71
C ILE A 777 17.18 -4.22 -21.50
N HIS A 778 16.78 -5.47 -21.28
CA HIS A 778 17.69 -6.59 -21.11
C HIS A 778 18.46 -6.95 -22.39
N LEU A 779 17.82 -6.90 -23.57
CA LEU A 779 18.49 -7.00 -24.86
C LEU A 779 19.61 -5.95 -24.97
N TRP A 780 19.30 -4.68 -24.70
CA TRP A 780 20.29 -3.61 -24.81
C TRP A 780 21.35 -3.63 -23.70
N ARG A 781 21.03 -4.10 -22.49
CA ARG A 781 22.04 -4.41 -21.45
C ARG A 781 23.02 -5.48 -21.93
N GLY A 782 22.50 -6.56 -22.53
CA GLY A 782 23.30 -7.63 -23.12
C GLY A 782 24.24 -7.11 -24.21
N TRP A 783 23.70 -6.31 -25.13
CA TRP A 783 24.46 -5.63 -26.17
C TRP A 783 25.61 -4.79 -25.61
N LEU A 784 25.30 -3.89 -24.66
CA LEU A 784 26.29 -2.97 -24.09
C LEU A 784 27.38 -3.70 -23.29
N ALA A 785 27.01 -4.74 -22.54
CA ALA A 785 27.95 -5.53 -21.74
C ALA A 785 28.91 -6.32 -22.64
N HIS A 786 28.42 -6.96 -23.71
CA HIS A 786 29.26 -7.72 -24.65
C HIS A 786 30.30 -6.82 -25.30
N PHE A 787 29.90 -5.68 -25.86
CA PHE A 787 30.83 -4.75 -26.50
C PHE A 787 31.72 -3.97 -25.52
N ALA A 788 31.41 -4.02 -24.23
CA ALA A 788 32.31 -3.58 -23.16
C ALA A 788 33.29 -4.68 -22.70
N GLY A 789 33.23 -5.89 -23.28
CA GLY A 789 34.10 -7.02 -22.96
C GLY A 789 33.65 -7.86 -21.76
N ASN A 790 32.37 -7.81 -21.38
CA ASN A 790 31.81 -8.56 -20.25
C ASN A 790 30.74 -9.55 -20.70
N ASP A 791 31.18 -10.69 -21.24
CA ASP A 791 30.31 -11.74 -21.77
C ASP A 791 29.46 -12.44 -20.71
N PHE A 792 29.90 -12.46 -19.45
CA PHE A 792 29.13 -13.04 -18.34
C PHE A 792 27.86 -12.23 -18.09
N ILE A 793 28.00 -10.92 -17.87
CA ILE A 793 26.87 -10.01 -17.68
C ILE A 793 26.00 -9.98 -18.95
N ALA A 794 26.63 -10.04 -20.12
CA ALA A 794 25.90 -10.08 -21.38
C ALA A 794 24.97 -11.29 -21.48
N ALA A 795 25.48 -12.49 -21.14
CA ALA A 795 24.69 -13.72 -21.15
C ALA A 795 23.54 -13.68 -20.13
N GLU A 796 23.77 -13.17 -18.91
CA GLU A 796 22.72 -13.00 -17.91
C GLU A 796 21.63 -12.04 -18.37
N ALA A 797 22.01 -10.89 -18.93
CA ALA A 797 21.07 -9.94 -19.48
C ALA A 797 20.27 -10.53 -20.66
N PHE A 798 20.90 -11.25 -21.59
CA PHE A 798 20.17 -11.91 -22.67
C PHE A 798 19.21 -12.99 -22.16
N ASN A 799 19.57 -13.75 -21.13
CA ASN A 799 18.67 -14.72 -20.50
C ASN A 799 17.40 -14.05 -19.94
N LEU A 800 17.55 -12.92 -19.26
CA LEU A 800 16.42 -12.14 -18.75
C LEU A 800 15.55 -11.56 -19.87
N ALA A 801 16.09 -11.36 -21.08
CA ALA A 801 15.36 -10.83 -22.22
C ALA A 801 14.46 -11.86 -22.91
N LEU A 802 14.68 -13.17 -22.70
CA LEU A 802 13.94 -14.23 -23.39
C LEU A 802 12.53 -14.48 -22.83
N ASP A 803 12.25 -14.01 -21.61
CA ASP A 803 10.93 -14.01 -20.93
C ASP A 803 9.99 -15.13 -21.39
N GLU A 804 10.17 -16.32 -20.81
CA GLU A 804 9.46 -17.55 -21.19
C GLU A 804 7.93 -17.48 -21.01
N GLU A 805 7.41 -16.46 -20.32
CA GLU A 805 5.97 -16.23 -20.08
C GLU A 805 5.33 -15.23 -21.07
N ALA A 806 6.03 -14.86 -22.15
CA ALA A 806 5.53 -13.90 -23.14
C ALA A 806 4.29 -14.40 -23.94
N ASP A 807 3.11 -13.90 -23.58
CA ASP A 807 1.82 -14.25 -24.21
C ASP A 807 1.62 -13.72 -25.65
N GLY A 808 2.23 -12.58 -26.02
CA GLY A 808 1.95 -11.89 -27.29
C GLY A 808 2.96 -12.18 -28.40
N LEU A 809 2.49 -12.31 -29.64
CA LEU A 809 3.33 -12.64 -30.82
C LEU A 809 4.52 -11.68 -31.02
N THR A 810 4.34 -10.38 -30.79
CA THR A 810 5.46 -9.41 -30.87
C THR A 810 6.50 -9.62 -29.78
N LEU A 811 6.10 -10.00 -28.55
CA LEU A 811 7.04 -10.26 -27.46
C LEU A 811 7.81 -11.55 -27.71
N GLN A 812 7.13 -12.59 -28.22
CA GLN A 812 7.77 -13.83 -28.66
C GLN A 812 8.75 -13.57 -29.82
N TRP A 813 8.41 -12.67 -30.74
CA TRP A 813 9.32 -12.25 -31.82
C TRP A 813 10.56 -11.51 -31.30
N ILE A 814 10.41 -10.64 -30.29
CA ILE A 814 11.52 -9.97 -29.61
C ILE A 814 12.43 -11.01 -28.94
N ALA A 815 11.86 -11.99 -28.23
CA ALA A 815 12.61 -13.07 -27.60
C ALA A 815 13.39 -13.89 -28.64
N LEU A 816 12.75 -14.32 -29.73
CA LEU A 816 13.42 -15.05 -30.81
C LEU A 816 14.55 -14.24 -31.46
N THR A 817 14.31 -12.95 -31.74
CA THR A 817 15.34 -12.05 -32.29
C THR A 817 16.52 -11.91 -31.32
N THR A 818 16.24 -11.82 -30.03
CA THR A 818 17.25 -11.72 -28.98
C THR A 818 18.07 -13.00 -28.85
N ALA A 819 17.42 -14.17 -28.91
CA ALA A 819 18.10 -15.46 -28.90
C ALA A 819 19.04 -15.63 -30.09
N VAL A 820 18.58 -15.25 -31.29
CA VAL A 820 19.41 -15.26 -32.51
C VAL A 820 20.60 -14.31 -32.39
N LEU A 821 20.40 -13.11 -31.84
CA LEU A 821 21.48 -12.17 -31.57
C LEU A 821 22.51 -12.76 -30.58
N ALA A 822 22.06 -13.34 -29.47
CA ALA A 822 22.92 -13.95 -28.47
C ALA A 822 23.72 -15.15 -29.03
N GLU A 823 23.08 -16.01 -29.83
CA GLU A 823 23.77 -17.09 -30.56
C GLU A 823 24.84 -16.51 -31.49
N ARG A 824 24.52 -15.42 -32.19
CA ARG A 824 25.44 -14.79 -33.14
C ARG A 824 26.65 -14.16 -32.46
N LEU A 825 26.48 -13.65 -31.25
CA LEU A 825 27.56 -13.14 -30.39
C LEU A 825 28.37 -14.27 -29.69
N GLY A 826 28.03 -15.54 -29.91
CA GLY A 826 28.71 -16.68 -29.30
C GLY A 826 28.25 -17.02 -27.88
N LEU A 827 27.16 -16.42 -27.41
CA LEU A 827 26.62 -16.57 -26.05
C LEU A 827 25.51 -17.64 -25.95
N GLY A 828 25.12 -18.26 -27.08
CA GLY A 828 24.01 -19.22 -27.14
C GLY A 828 24.17 -20.50 -26.30
N LYS A 829 25.39 -20.87 -25.89
CA LYS A 829 25.61 -22.03 -24.98
C LYS A 829 25.17 -21.77 -23.55
N SER A 830 25.12 -20.49 -23.14
CA SER A 830 24.71 -20.07 -21.80
C SER A 830 23.20 -19.88 -21.68
N SER A 831 22.46 -20.13 -22.77
CA SER A 831 21.03 -19.88 -22.90
C SER A 831 20.38 -20.83 -23.94
N PRO A 832 19.92 -22.02 -23.55
CA PRO A 832 19.32 -22.97 -24.48
C PRO A 832 17.90 -22.52 -24.88
N TYR A 833 17.79 -21.59 -25.83
CA TYR A 833 16.51 -21.20 -26.45
C TYR A 833 16.24 -22.02 -27.72
N PRO A 834 15.03 -22.53 -27.96
CA PRO A 834 14.71 -23.39 -29.10
C PRO A 834 14.51 -22.59 -30.41
N ILE A 835 15.54 -21.85 -30.85
CA ILE A 835 15.51 -20.91 -32.00
C ILE A 835 14.85 -21.52 -33.25
N ALA A 836 15.26 -22.72 -33.67
CA ALA A 836 14.76 -23.34 -34.89
C ALA A 836 13.27 -23.72 -34.79
N ALA A 837 12.82 -24.20 -33.64
CA ALA A 837 11.42 -24.59 -33.42
C ALA A 837 10.52 -23.36 -33.31
N GLU A 838 10.97 -22.33 -32.59
CA GLU A 838 10.23 -21.07 -32.41
C GLU A 838 10.15 -20.27 -33.71
N ALA A 839 11.23 -20.23 -34.51
CA ALA A 839 11.20 -19.62 -35.83
C ALA A 839 10.16 -20.29 -36.74
N ALA A 840 10.15 -21.63 -36.81
CA ALA A 840 9.17 -22.37 -37.61
C ALA A 840 7.73 -22.16 -37.14
N ARG A 841 7.50 -22.08 -35.81
CA ARG A 841 6.18 -21.76 -35.25
C ARG A 841 5.73 -20.36 -35.65
N LEU A 842 6.57 -19.35 -35.44
CA LEU A 842 6.24 -17.95 -35.73
C LEU A 842 6.14 -17.66 -37.23
N GLU A 843 6.79 -18.42 -38.11
CA GLU A 843 6.54 -18.34 -39.56
C GLU A 843 5.06 -18.65 -39.89
N THR A 844 4.42 -19.53 -39.12
CA THR A 844 3.01 -19.90 -39.30
C THR A 844 2.07 -18.97 -38.53
N GLU A 845 2.37 -18.70 -37.26
CA GLU A 845 1.49 -17.95 -36.36
C GLU A 845 1.63 -16.43 -36.50
N PHE A 846 2.79 -15.95 -36.94
CA PHE A 846 3.09 -14.53 -37.12
C PHE A 846 3.78 -14.24 -38.47
N PRO A 847 3.10 -14.48 -39.61
CA PRO A 847 3.70 -14.38 -40.94
C PRO A 847 4.13 -12.95 -41.32
N GLN A 848 3.56 -11.93 -40.66
CA GLN A 848 3.90 -10.52 -40.90
C GLN A 848 5.24 -10.09 -40.28
N ALA A 849 5.82 -10.91 -39.39
CA ALA A 849 7.14 -10.64 -38.83
C ALA A 849 8.23 -10.71 -39.93
N PRO A 850 9.34 -9.97 -39.81
CA PRO A 850 10.38 -9.92 -40.84
C PRO A 850 11.30 -11.14 -40.78
N HIS A 851 10.76 -12.32 -41.11
CA HIS A 851 11.47 -13.61 -41.14
C HIS A 851 12.73 -13.60 -42.00
N ALA A 852 12.70 -12.90 -43.13
CA ALA A 852 13.88 -12.73 -43.98
C ALA A 852 15.00 -11.92 -43.28
N ALA A 853 14.64 -10.91 -42.47
CA ALA A 853 15.62 -10.14 -41.69
C ALA A 853 16.21 -10.97 -40.55
N LEU A 854 15.42 -11.82 -39.89
CA LEU A 854 15.91 -12.74 -38.87
C LEU A 854 16.94 -13.71 -39.45
N GLN A 855 16.68 -14.26 -40.65
CA GLN A 855 17.65 -15.10 -41.37
C GLN A 855 18.92 -14.33 -41.76
N ALA A 856 18.80 -13.04 -42.08
CA ALA A 856 19.95 -12.19 -42.35
C ALA A 856 20.77 -11.92 -41.07
N LEU A 857 20.12 -11.72 -39.92
CA LEU A 857 20.78 -11.57 -38.62
C LEU A 857 21.58 -12.83 -38.23
N GLN A 858 21.00 -14.02 -38.41
CA GLN A 858 21.70 -15.30 -38.20
C GLN A 858 23.00 -15.42 -39.02
N LYS A 859 23.03 -14.82 -40.22
CA LYS A 859 24.16 -14.89 -41.15
C LYS A 859 25.08 -13.67 -41.09
N SER A 860 24.72 -12.63 -40.33
CA SER A 860 25.46 -11.37 -40.26
C SER A 860 26.89 -11.60 -39.74
N GLU A 861 27.84 -10.75 -40.07
CA GLU A 861 29.11 -10.75 -39.34
C GLU A 861 28.90 -10.23 -37.92
N ALA A 862 29.67 -10.76 -36.96
CA ALA A 862 29.62 -10.36 -35.55
C ALA A 862 30.37 -9.04 -35.31
N GLN A 863 30.05 -8.02 -36.11
CA GLN A 863 30.55 -6.66 -35.97
C GLN A 863 29.41 -5.74 -35.49
N PRO A 864 29.67 -4.80 -34.55
CA PRO A 864 28.61 -3.99 -33.95
C PRO A 864 27.73 -3.27 -34.98
N GLU A 865 28.32 -2.64 -36.00
CA GLU A 865 27.59 -1.90 -37.04
C GLU A 865 26.68 -2.80 -37.88
N LYS A 866 27.20 -3.96 -38.32
CA LYS A 866 26.46 -4.93 -39.14
C LYS A 866 25.33 -5.59 -38.35
N LEU A 867 25.61 -5.98 -37.10
CA LEU A 867 24.59 -6.54 -36.21
C LEU A 867 23.53 -5.52 -35.85
N LEU A 868 23.89 -4.26 -35.62
CA LEU A 868 22.93 -3.19 -35.30
C LEU A 868 22.02 -2.93 -36.50
N ALA A 869 22.56 -2.92 -37.72
CA ALA A 869 21.77 -2.80 -38.94
C ALA A 869 20.83 -4.00 -39.14
N ALA A 870 21.31 -5.22 -38.92
CA ALA A 870 20.49 -6.44 -39.01
C ALA A 870 19.38 -6.48 -37.94
N LEU A 871 19.70 -6.10 -36.70
CA LEU A 871 18.73 -6.00 -35.60
C LEU A 871 17.64 -4.95 -35.91
N LYS A 872 18.04 -3.79 -36.44
CA LYS A 872 17.10 -2.73 -36.91
C LYS A 872 16.17 -3.21 -38.02
N ALA A 873 16.52 -4.25 -38.78
CA ALA A 873 15.66 -4.84 -39.79
C ALA A 873 14.70 -5.90 -39.20
N CYS A 874 15.07 -6.52 -38.07
CA CYS A 874 14.25 -7.54 -37.40
C CYS A 874 13.15 -6.95 -36.52
N LEU A 875 13.44 -5.84 -35.85
CA LEU A 875 12.53 -5.17 -34.95
C LEU A 875 12.13 -3.83 -35.57
N PRO A 876 10.85 -3.42 -35.58
CA PRO A 876 10.44 -2.15 -36.15
C PRO A 876 10.26 -1.06 -35.06
N PHE A 877 10.60 0.18 -35.40
CA PHE A 877 10.41 1.39 -34.59
C PHE A 877 10.70 1.25 -33.08
N ASN A 878 9.68 1.32 -32.22
CA ASN A 878 9.82 1.32 -30.77
C ASN A 878 9.96 -0.08 -30.17
N PHE A 879 9.85 -1.14 -30.98
CA PHE A 879 10.15 -2.52 -30.59
C PHE A 879 11.63 -2.89 -30.77
N LYS A 880 12.46 -1.94 -31.23
CA LYS A 880 13.88 -2.12 -31.45
C LYS A 880 14.72 -1.98 -30.19
#